data_AF-A0A7J8CX19-F1
#
_entry.id   AF-A0A7J8CX19-F1
#
_cell.length_a   1.000
_cell.length_b   1.000
_cell.length_c   1.000
_cell.angle_alpha   90.00
_cell.angle_beta   90.00
_cell.angle_gamma   90.00
#
_symmetry.space_group_name_H-M   'P 1'
#
loop_
_entity.id
_entity.type
_entity.pdbx_description
1 polymer ?
#
loop_
_entity_poly.entity_id
_entity_poly.type
_entity_poly.pdbx_seq_one_letter_code
_entity_poly.pdbx_strand_id
1 'polypeptide(L)'
;MEMNSEEEQWEKLDAEFDHFVVDMKPFVLKLPHRPERQRCALWIRKLCEPSGTGAGIMGRKNRNLYAKLLLHMLKRGVIEGPFLHRPEPGTLKTLPSYMSIYFDEPNSAQAKNSSPEGLPDWVMGELGTSDHKLNESWKLSSGDSLSPVQSPADAHREQYTAKLRRGSRSMSPTYGEDGQNTNPKSCEVHLKKPAISLDDSDIEARLNSWNLGIENPRYLRQKPIPVSLMPPKFSLRKSSSLHEDHLLSRMHEKELDMRTKMIEAKCHEEKLKLQQKHDADVQKILERKNSEIEELKTLYKKKQNETEETIRKLENKVQTLIRDCQVIRETKENQIAELKKICEQSAEFLNNDWERKLHNAVAEMEKEKFELQKQHTENIQDLLEDTNTRLNKMEGDYMAQTQCTNQMVKELEARVQQLTGEAENSNLQKQKLIQEKLELERCYQITCSELQEVKARRNTLHKEKDHLINDYEQNMKLLQTKHDADMNLLKKEHALSASKTSGMIKELEQNICQLKQRLQDSELQRKQQLKDQENKFQMEKSNLKRTYEKKVHDLQSELDKEKEDTQKKIHKFEEALKEKEEQLTRVTDLQRLQAQQADAALEEFKRQVELNSEKVYAEMKEQMEKVEADLTRSKSLREKQSKEFLWQMEDVKRRYEQQIVELKLEHEQEKTHLLQQHNAEKDSLVRDHEREIENLEKQLRAANMEHENQIQEFQKRDSQVIADMEAQVHKLREELISVNSQRKQQLVELGLLREEEKQRAVRDHEAAVSKLKAESEKMKIELKKTHAAETEMTLEKANSRLKQIEKEYTQKLAKSSQTIAELQTAISSLKEESSRQQLAAERRLQDVTQKFEDEKKQLIRDNDRAIKALHSELENRANQVRCAEKKLQHKELEAQEQITYIRQEYETKFKGLMPVSLRQELEDTISSLKSQVNFLQKRASILQEELATYQGRR
;
A
#
# COMPACT_ATOMS: atom_id res chain seq x y z
N MET A 1 13.09 10.42 -10.98
CA MET A 1 13.06 11.77 -11.57
C MET A 1 12.78 11.60 -13.05
N GLU A 2 11.52 11.61 -13.47
CA GLU A 2 11.13 11.34 -14.88
C GLU A 2 10.12 12.35 -15.45
N MET A 3 9.47 13.17 -14.61
CA MET A 3 8.41 14.11 -15.04
C MET A 3 8.87 15.18 -16.03
N ASN A 4 10.14 15.63 -15.96
CA ASN A 4 10.72 16.59 -16.90
C ASN A 4 10.56 16.17 -18.37
N SER A 5 10.47 14.87 -18.67
CA SER A 5 10.33 14.38 -20.05
C SER A 5 8.94 14.57 -20.66
N GLU A 6 7.89 14.74 -19.84
CA GLU A 6 6.54 15.07 -20.33
C GLU A 6 6.32 16.58 -20.43
N GLU A 7 6.81 17.35 -19.46
CA GLU A 7 6.72 18.82 -19.47
C GLU A 7 7.50 19.41 -20.66
N GLU A 8 8.71 18.93 -20.94
CA GLU A 8 9.49 19.35 -22.12
C GLU A 8 8.79 18.95 -23.44
N GLN A 9 7.95 17.91 -23.46
CA GLN A 9 7.08 17.58 -24.60
C GLN A 9 5.85 18.48 -24.69
N TRP A 10 5.34 18.98 -23.56
CA TRP A 10 4.24 19.95 -23.55
C TRP A 10 4.71 21.31 -24.07
N GLU A 11 5.84 21.82 -23.57
CA GLU A 11 6.45 23.07 -24.05
C GLU A 11 6.72 23.04 -25.56
N LYS A 12 7.28 21.93 -26.08
CA LYS A 12 7.51 21.76 -27.53
C LYS A 12 6.22 21.77 -28.35
N LEU A 13 5.14 21.19 -27.84
CA LEU A 13 3.83 21.19 -28.52
C LEU A 13 3.08 22.52 -28.37
N ASP A 14 3.25 23.24 -27.26
CA ASP A 14 2.65 24.55 -27.06
C ASP A 14 3.40 25.61 -27.91
N ALA A 15 4.73 25.54 -28.02
CA ALA A 15 5.51 26.37 -28.93
C ALA A 15 5.25 26.09 -30.43
N GLU A 16 5.05 24.82 -30.83
CA GLU A 16 4.63 24.48 -32.21
C GLU A 16 3.25 25.10 -32.54
N PHE A 17 2.34 25.11 -31.56
CA PHE A 17 1.01 25.71 -31.73
C PHE A 17 1.07 27.23 -31.90
N ASP A 18 1.82 27.93 -31.04
CA ASP A 18 1.99 29.39 -31.15
C ASP A 18 2.58 29.80 -32.50
N HIS A 19 3.54 29.02 -33.02
CA HIS A 19 4.06 29.21 -34.36
C HIS A 19 2.95 29.14 -35.42
N PHE A 20 2.09 28.10 -35.40
CA PHE A 20 0.95 28.01 -36.33
C PHE A 20 -0.07 29.16 -36.17
N VAL A 21 -0.32 29.65 -34.96
CA VAL A 21 -1.25 30.78 -34.73
C VAL A 21 -0.71 32.09 -35.29
N VAL A 22 0.59 32.36 -35.10
CA VAL A 22 1.27 33.50 -35.73
C VAL A 22 1.20 33.40 -37.25
N ASP A 23 1.47 32.21 -37.80
CA ASP A 23 1.50 31.96 -39.23
C ASP A 23 0.11 32.05 -39.89
N MET A 24 -0.98 31.75 -39.16
CA MET A 24 -2.37 31.91 -39.64
C MET A 24 -2.81 33.37 -39.76
N LYS A 25 -2.33 34.25 -38.88
CA LYS A 25 -2.72 35.67 -38.77
C LYS A 25 -2.75 36.42 -40.11
N PRO A 26 -1.69 36.41 -40.97
CA PRO A 26 -1.72 37.10 -42.26
C PRO A 26 -2.71 36.53 -43.27
N PHE A 27 -3.12 35.26 -43.17
CA PHE A 27 -4.09 34.65 -44.10
C PHE A 27 -5.53 34.91 -43.65
N VAL A 28 -5.85 34.78 -42.36
CA VAL A 28 -7.19 35.10 -41.83
C VAL A 28 -7.56 36.56 -42.09
N LEU A 29 -6.60 37.48 -41.99
CA LEU A 29 -6.84 38.90 -42.30
C LEU A 29 -7.08 39.18 -43.79
N LYS A 30 -6.60 38.31 -44.70
CA LYS A 30 -6.77 38.43 -46.16
C LYS A 30 -8.04 37.78 -46.72
N LEU A 31 -8.74 36.95 -45.94
CA LEU A 31 -10.00 36.32 -46.38
C LEU A 31 -11.06 37.37 -46.75
N PRO A 32 -11.65 37.34 -47.96
CA PRO A 32 -12.62 38.34 -48.37
C PRO A 32 -13.92 38.26 -47.54
N HIS A 33 -14.49 37.06 -47.38
CA HIS A 33 -15.80 36.89 -46.78
C HIS A 33 -15.79 37.08 -45.24
N ARG A 34 -16.62 38.01 -44.77
CA ARG A 34 -16.79 38.31 -43.33
C ARG A 34 -17.27 37.10 -42.50
N PRO A 35 -18.19 36.22 -42.96
CA PRO A 35 -18.59 35.03 -42.20
C PRO A 35 -17.46 34.01 -42.03
N GLU A 36 -16.59 33.85 -43.03
CA GLU A 36 -15.43 32.95 -42.95
C GLU A 36 -14.40 33.44 -41.94
N ARG A 37 -14.05 34.74 -41.99
CA ARG A 37 -13.22 35.36 -40.95
C ARG A 37 -13.78 35.15 -39.55
N GLN A 38 -15.10 35.25 -39.39
CA GLN A 38 -15.75 35.01 -38.10
C GLN A 38 -15.74 33.52 -37.69
N ARG A 39 -15.87 32.57 -38.63
CA ARG A 39 -15.71 31.13 -38.36
C ARG A 39 -14.26 30.77 -37.98
N CYS A 40 -13.27 31.27 -38.73
CA CYS A 40 -11.85 31.08 -38.42
C CYS A 40 -11.50 31.68 -37.05
N ALA A 41 -12.00 32.88 -36.72
CA ALA A 41 -11.79 33.47 -35.39
C ALA A 41 -12.41 32.64 -34.26
N LEU A 42 -13.60 32.03 -34.47
CA LEU A 42 -14.22 31.13 -33.50
C LEU A 42 -13.46 29.81 -33.35
N TRP A 43 -12.90 29.26 -34.44
CA TRP A 43 -12.07 28.05 -34.39
C TRP A 43 -10.70 28.30 -33.76
N ILE A 44 -10.00 29.38 -34.11
CA ILE A 44 -8.74 29.78 -33.47
C ILE A 44 -8.97 30.01 -31.97
N ARG A 45 -10.05 30.71 -31.60
CA ARG A 45 -10.43 30.87 -30.18
C ARG A 45 -10.58 29.51 -29.48
N LYS A 46 -11.30 28.54 -30.06
CA LYS A 46 -11.41 27.20 -29.44
C LYS A 46 -10.07 26.47 -29.37
N LEU A 47 -9.19 26.62 -30.35
CA LEU A 47 -7.85 26.01 -30.31
C LEU A 47 -6.98 26.64 -29.20
N CYS A 48 -7.20 27.92 -28.87
CA CYS A 48 -6.58 28.59 -27.73
C CYS A 48 -7.30 28.35 -26.38
N GLU A 49 -8.47 27.68 -26.34
CA GLU A 49 -9.19 27.41 -25.09
C GLU A 49 -8.60 26.16 -24.39
N PRO A 50 -8.14 26.25 -23.11
CA PRO A 50 -7.52 25.12 -22.41
C PRO A 50 -8.42 23.87 -22.37
N SER A 51 -9.72 24.06 -22.13
CA SER A 51 -10.72 23.00 -22.13
C SER A 51 -10.98 22.39 -23.52
N GLY A 52 -10.68 23.11 -24.61
CA GLY A 52 -10.82 22.63 -25.98
C GLY A 52 -9.73 21.60 -26.33
N THR A 53 -8.51 21.82 -25.83
CA THR A 53 -7.32 20.99 -26.12
C THR A 53 -7.50 19.53 -25.67
N GLY A 54 -8.16 19.30 -24.53
CA GLY A 54 -8.26 17.96 -23.92
C GLY A 54 -7.00 17.59 -23.12
N ALA A 55 -7.15 16.65 -22.18
CA ALA A 55 -6.10 16.35 -21.21
C ALA A 55 -4.89 15.60 -21.83
N GLY A 56 -3.68 15.99 -21.42
CA GLY A 56 -2.43 15.31 -21.74
C GLY A 56 -1.86 15.54 -23.15
N ILE A 57 -0.78 14.82 -23.45
CA ILE A 57 0.01 14.95 -24.69
C ILE A 57 -0.85 14.75 -25.95
N MET A 58 -1.81 13.82 -25.92
CA MET A 58 -2.67 13.52 -27.06
C MET A 58 -3.61 14.68 -27.41
N GLY A 59 -4.10 15.42 -26.39
CA GLY A 59 -4.92 16.61 -26.60
C GLY A 59 -4.17 17.72 -27.32
N ARG A 60 -2.96 18.04 -26.84
CA ARG A 60 -2.04 19.00 -27.50
C ARG A 60 -1.72 18.58 -28.94
N LYS A 61 -1.40 17.31 -29.19
CA LYS A 61 -1.16 16.80 -30.55
C LYS A 61 -2.39 16.95 -31.45
N ASN A 62 -3.59 16.66 -30.96
CA ASN A 62 -4.84 16.90 -31.71
C ASN A 62 -5.06 18.40 -32.01
N ARG A 63 -4.90 19.30 -31.04
CA ARG A 63 -4.97 20.76 -31.24
C ARG A 63 -4.00 21.22 -32.33
N ASN A 64 -2.75 20.79 -32.27
CA ASN A 64 -1.72 21.15 -33.24
C ASN A 64 -2.07 20.65 -34.65
N LEU A 65 -2.64 19.45 -34.76
CA LEU A 65 -3.08 18.89 -36.04
C LEU A 65 -4.25 19.70 -36.66
N TYR A 66 -5.22 20.14 -35.85
CA TYR A 66 -6.27 21.08 -36.29
C TYR A 66 -5.69 22.44 -36.69
N ALA A 67 -4.73 22.98 -35.95
CA ALA A 67 -4.07 24.25 -36.26
C ALA A 67 -3.31 24.17 -37.60
N LYS A 68 -2.55 23.10 -37.81
CA LYS A 68 -1.82 22.81 -39.05
C LYS A 68 -2.76 22.64 -40.25
N LEU A 69 -3.89 21.94 -40.06
CA LEU A 69 -4.92 21.77 -41.10
C LEU A 69 -5.58 23.11 -41.47
N LEU A 70 -5.96 23.91 -40.47
CA LEU A 70 -6.54 25.24 -40.67
C LEU A 70 -5.56 26.18 -41.38
N LEU A 71 -4.28 26.18 -40.99
CA LEU A 71 -3.21 26.94 -41.65
C LEU A 71 -3.04 26.52 -43.12
N HIS A 72 -3.12 25.22 -43.44
CA HIS A 72 -3.01 24.76 -44.82
C HIS A 72 -4.21 25.19 -45.67
N MET A 73 -5.43 25.02 -45.16
CA MET A 73 -6.67 25.49 -45.79
C MET A 73 -6.66 27.00 -46.03
N LEU A 74 -6.20 27.78 -45.05
CA LEU A 74 -6.01 29.24 -45.16
C LEU A 74 -4.95 29.62 -46.19
N LYS A 75 -3.84 28.88 -46.31
CA LYS A 75 -2.80 29.09 -47.32
C LYS A 75 -3.29 28.80 -48.75
N ARG A 76 -4.24 27.87 -48.92
CA ARG A 76 -4.92 27.59 -50.21
C ARG A 76 -6.12 28.48 -50.49
N GLY A 77 -6.62 29.23 -49.50
CA GLY A 77 -7.81 30.07 -49.62
C GLY A 77 -9.14 29.30 -49.66
N VAL A 78 -9.14 28.02 -49.24
CA VAL A 78 -10.30 27.11 -49.30
C VAL A 78 -10.55 26.53 -47.92
N ILE A 79 -11.69 26.86 -47.31
CA ILE A 79 -12.04 26.47 -45.93
C ILE A 79 -13.10 25.37 -45.98
N GLU A 80 -12.71 24.13 -45.69
CA GLU A 80 -13.54 22.93 -45.83
C GLU A 80 -13.66 22.13 -44.53
N GLY A 81 -14.46 21.05 -44.56
CA GLY A 81 -14.60 20.11 -43.45
C GLY A 81 -15.10 20.77 -42.16
N PRO A 82 -14.43 20.55 -41.00
CA PRO A 82 -14.93 21.02 -39.71
C PRO A 82 -15.07 22.55 -39.63
N PHE A 83 -14.27 23.30 -40.40
CA PHE A 83 -14.20 24.76 -40.35
C PHE A 83 -15.36 25.46 -41.09
N LEU A 84 -16.17 24.71 -41.85
CA LEU A 84 -17.43 25.20 -42.43
C LEU A 84 -18.50 25.48 -41.36
N HIS A 85 -18.46 24.74 -40.27
CA HIS A 85 -19.42 24.86 -39.16
C HIS A 85 -18.79 25.59 -37.96
N ARG A 86 -19.64 26.03 -37.03
CA ARG A 86 -19.19 26.53 -35.72
C ARG A 86 -18.62 25.35 -34.92
N PRO A 87 -17.50 25.48 -34.20
CA PRO A 87 -16.99 24.39 -33.38
C PRO A 87 -18.02 23.94 -32.34
N GLU A 88 -18.18 22.62 -32.19
CA GLU A 88 -19.01 22.01 -31.15
C GLU A 88 -18.45 22.30 -29.74
N PRO A 89 -19.28 22.37 -28.69
CA PRO A 89 -18.82 22.41 -27.30
C PRO A 89 -18.04 21.14 -26.89
N GLY A 90 -17.15 21.25 -25.92
CA GLY A 90 -16.35 20.12 -25.39
C GLY A 90 -14.99 19.92 -26.07
N THR A 91 -14.32 18.82 -25.76
CA THR A 91 -12.97 18.50 -26.26
C THR A 91 -12.91 18.32 -27.77
N LEU A 92 -11.73 18.56 -28.37
CA LEU A 92 -11.49 18.29 -29.79
C LEU A 92 -11.52 16.78 -30.07
N LYS A 93 -12.47 16.34 -30.90
CA LYS A 93 -12.52 14.98 -31.47
C LYS A 93 -11.25 14.74 -32.31
N THR A 94 -10.68 13.54 -32.28
CA THR A 94 -9.53 13.21 -33.15
C THR A 94 -9.91 13.39 -34.63
N LEU A 95 -9.03 14.00 -35.43
CA LEU A 95 -9.27 14.19 -36.86
C LEU A 95 -9.45 12.84 -37.58
N PRO A 96 -10.50 12.66 -38.40
CA PRO A 96 -10.68 11.44 -39.19
C PRO A 96 -9.49 11.20 -40.13
N SER A 97 -9.09 9.94 -40.32
CA SER A 97 -7.87 9.59 -41.10
C SER A 97 -7.89 10.14 -42.54
N TYR A 98 -9.07 10.30 -43.17
CA TYR A 98 -9.16 10.89 -44.50
C TYR A 98 -8.75 12.38 -44.57
N MET A 99 -8.64 13.08 -43.44
CA MET A 99 -8.14 14.45 -43.39
C MET A 99 -6.61 14.55 -43.51
N SER A 100 -5.87 13.44 -43.43
CA SER A 100 -4.41 13.48 -43.64
C SER A 100 -4.02 13.81 -45.08
N ILE A 101 -4.91 13.59 -46.06
CA ILE A 101 -4.66 13.90 -47.49
C ILE A 101 -4.32 15.38 -47.71
N TYR A 102 -4.82 16.27 -46.85
CA TYR A 102 -4.46 17.70 -46.85
C TYR A 102 -3.03 17.96 -46.35
N PHE A 103 -2.25 16.96 -45.94
CA PHE A 103 -0.82 17.09 -45.62
C PHE A 103 0.11 16.42 -46.64
N ASP A 104 -0.43 15.53 -47.49
CA ASP A 104 0.34 14.71 -48.44
C ASP A 104 0.29 15.23 -49.90
N GLU A 105 -0.44 16.31 -50.20
CA GLU A 105 -0.44 16.94 -51.53
C GLU A 105 0.85 17.75 -51.80
N PRO A 106 1.59 17.48 -52.90
CA PRO A 106 2.86 18.16 -53.20
C PRO A 106 2.64 19.58 -53.75
N ASN A 107 3.19 20.58 -53.06
CA ASN A 107 3.07 22.00 -53.43
C ASN A 107 3.82 22.32 -54.75
N SER A 108 3.09 22.73 -55.78
CA SER A 108 3.63 22.94 -57.13
C SER A 108 4.10 24.39 -57.38
N ALA A 109 5.36 24.71 -57.03
CA ALA A 109 5.97 26.02 -57.34
C ALA A 109 7.49 25.98 -57.62
N GLN A 110 7.83 25.52 -58.83
CA GLN A 110 8.99 25.97 -59.65
C GLN A 110 10.43 25.48 -59.34
N ALA A 111 11.20 25.36 -60.44
CA ALA A 111 12.68 25.23 -60.54
C ALA A 111 13.37 23.95 -60.02
N LYS A 112 13.33 22.93 -60.90
CA LYS A 112 14.24 21.78 -60.97
C LYS A 112 15.72 22.14 -60.68
N ASN A 113 16.40 21.27 -59.92
CA ASN A 113 17.47 20.44 -60.47
C ASN A 113 17.36 19.05 -59.84
N SER A 114 17.59 18.00 -60.63
CA SER A 114 17.11 16.64 -60.31
C SER A 114 18.19 15.58 -60.43
N SER A 115 18.25 14.67 -59.46
CA SER A 115 18.45 13.24 -59.73
C SER A 115 17.82 12.39 -58.59
N PRO A 116 17.28 11.19 -58.86
CA PRO A 116 16.46 10.46 -57.88
C PRO A 116 17.17 9.25 -57.23
N GLU A 117 16.61 8.86 -56.08
CA GLU A 117 16.38 7.49 -55.61
C GLU A 117 17.57 6.53 -55.34
N GLY A 118 17.50 5.82 -54.21
CA GLY A 118 18.50 4.88 -53.73
C GLY A 118 17.87 3.74 -52.92
N LEU A 119 16.97 2.99 -53.56
CA LEU A 119 16.42 1.73 -53.03
C LEU A 119 17.46 0.58 -53.19
N PRO A 120 17.53 -0.42 -52.29
CA PRO A 120 18.69 -1.32 -52.25
C PRO A 120 18.72 -2.42 -53.32
N ASP A 121 19.68 -2.31 -54.26
CA ASP A 121 20.68 -3.31 -54.71
C ASP A 121 20.33 -4.77 -55.05
N TRP A 122 19.09 -5.26 -54.89
CA TRP A 122 18.63 -6.50 -55.54
C TRP A 122 17.86 -6.24 -56.84
N VAL A 123 17.64 -4.96 -57.18
CA VAL A 123 16.92 -4.51 -58.39
C VAL A 123 17.89 -3.78 -59.32
N MET A 124 18.64 -4.57 -60.10
CA MET A 124 19.60 -4.18 -61.14
C MET A 124 20.95 -3.60 -60.65
N GLY A 125 21.99 -4.44 -60.69
CA GLY A 125 23.36 -3.98 -60.85
C GLY A 125 23.90 -4.35 -62.23
N GLU A 126 24.51 -3.40 -62.93
CA GLU A 126 25.58 -3.63 -63.92
C GLU A 126 26.28 -2.29 -64.24
N LEU A 127 27.60 -2.22 -63.99
CA LEU A 127 28.55 -1.15 -64.42
C LEU A 127 28.30 0.29 -63.89
N GLY A 128 29.21 0.98 -63.18
CA GLY A 128 30.49 0.54 -62.59
C GLY A 128 31.42 1.70 -62.14
N THR A 129 32.23 1.44 -61.11
CA THR A 129 33.59 1.97 -60.81
C THR A 129 33.88 3.47 -60.51
N SER A 130 34.78 3.66 -59.53
CA SER A 130 35.76 4.77 -59.34
C SER A 130 35.20 6.16 -58.93
N ASP A 131 35.53 6.68 -57.73
CA ASP A 131 36.67 7.57 -57.39
C ASP A 131 36.39 9.08 -57.71
N HIS A 132 36.91 10.10 -57.00
CA HIS A 132 38.04 10.19 -56.06
C HIS A 132 37.94 11.45 -55.15
N LYS A 133 38.51 11.39 -53.93
CA LYS A 133 39.32 12.42 -53.21
C LYS A 133 38.93 13.93 -53.11
N LEU A 134 39.01 14.41 -51.85
CA LEU A 134 39.79 15.58 -51.34
C LEU A 134 39.29 17.06 -51.43
N ASN A 135 39.03 17.61 -50.22
CA ASN A 135 39.78 18.71 -49.56
C ASN A 135 39.31 20.19 -49.59
N GLU A 136 39.76 20.90 -48.54
CA GLU A 136 39.85 22.34 -48.20
C GLU A 136 39.77 23.38 -49.37
N SER A 137 39.41 24.66 -49.15
CA SER A 137 40.04 25.56 -48.16
C SER A 137 39.30 26.90 -47.89
N TRP A 138 39.93 27.77 -47.08
CA TRP A 138 39.43 29.04 -46.50
C TRP A 138 39.98 30.32 -47.19
N LYS A 139 39.56 31.49 -46.67
CA LYS A 139 39.99 32.90 -46.93
C LYS A 139 39.13 33.63 -48.00
N LEU A 140 38.93 34.96 -47.96
CA LEU A 140 39.65 36.06 -47.28
C LEU A 140 38.90 36.74 -46.10
N SER A 141 39.38 37.90 -45.62
CA SER A 141 39.05 38.46 -44.29
C SER A 141 39.03 40.00 -44.20
N SER A 142 38.24 40.51 -43.24
CA SER A 142 38.44 41.74 -42.43
C SER A 142 38.24 43.14 -43.06
N GLY A 143 37.72 44.07 -42.24
CA GLY A 143 37.42 45.49 -42.55
C GLY A 143 35.90 45.75 -42.64
N ASP A 144 35.32 46.84 -42.09
CA ASP A 144 35.91 47.97 -41.34
C ASP A 144 34.89 48.66 -40.39
N SER A 145 35.21 49.83 -39.80
CA SER A 145 34.63 50.32 -38.53
C SER A 145 33.82 51.65 -38.53
N LEU A 146 32.76 51.70 -37.72
CA LEU A 146 32.17 52.84 -36.94
C LEU A 146 31.85 54.24 -37.57
N SER A 147 30.53 54.53 -37.70
CA SER A 147 29.85 55.83 -37.39
C SER A 147 30.15 57.07 -38.30
N PRO A 148 29.47 58.25 -38.20
CA PRO A 148 28.28 58.66 -37.39
C PRO A 148 27.14 59.47 -38.11
N VAL A 149 26.04 59.73 -37.38
CA VAL A 149 25.22 60.99 -37.34
C VAL A 149 24.18 61.40 -38.42
N GLN A 150 23.10 62.04 -37.91
CA GLN A 150 22.11 62.98 -38.48
C GLN A 150 20.82 62.54 -39.22
N SER A 151 19.73 63.24 -38.85
CA SER A 151 18.40 63.35 -39.48
C SER A 151 18.21 64.76 -40.08
N PRO A 152 17.13 65.04 -40.85
CA PRO A 152 16.13 65.99 -40.33
C PRO A 152 14.67 65.82 -40.87
N ALA A 153 13.72 66.57 -40.24
CA ALA A 153 12.61 67.39 -40.80
C ALA A 153 11.71 66.92 -42.00
N ASP A 154 10.48 67.43 -42.24
CA ASP A 154 9.39 68.10 -41.47
C ASP A 154 8.20 68.34 -42.46
N ALA A 155 7.10 68.96 -42.00
CA ALA A 155 5.88 69.42 -42.71
C ALA A 155 4.88 68.32 -43.16
N HIS A 156 3.54 68.42 -42.98
CA HIS A 156 2.52 69.50 -43.01
C HIS A 156 2.09 70.02 -44.40
N ARG A 157 0.89 69.60 -44.85
CA ARG A 157 -0.14 70.45 -45.52
C ARG A 157 -1.51 69.74 -45.50
N GLU A 158 -2.59 70.30 -44.91
CA GLU A 158 -3.75 70.98 -45.55
C GLU A 158 -4.42 70.23 -46.75
N GLN A 159 -5.73 70.26 -47.04
CA GLN A 159 -6.94 70.98 -46.57
C GLN A 159 -8.20 70.23 -47.15
N TYR A 160 -9.49 70.41 -46.79
CA TYR A 160 -10.17 71.28 -45.81
C TYR A 160 -11.52 70.70 -45.25
N THR A 161 -12.67 71.32 -45.53
CA THR A 161 -14.00 71.17 -44.88
C THR A 161 -15.15 70.56 -45.71
N ALA A 162 -16.12 69.96 -45.01
CA ALA A 162 -17.56 70.22 -45.19
C ALA A 162 -18.22 70.48 -43.80
N LYS A 163 -19.46 71.02 -43.73
CA LYS A 163 -20.01 71.68 -42.51
C LYS A 163 -21.45 71.25 -42.11
N LEU A 164 -21.90 71.75 -40.95
CA LEU A 164 -23.26 71.83 -40.34
C LEU A 164 -23.69 70.68 -39.39
N ARG A 165 -24.50 70.89 -38.31
CA ARG A 165 -24.83 72.13 -37.52
C ARG A 165 -25.62 71.82 -36.21
N ARG A 166 -25.08 72.25 -35.05
CA ARG A 166 -25.70 72.60 -33.73
C ARG A 166 -26.71 71.67 -33.02
N GLY A 167 -26.37 71.38 -31.75
CA GLY A 167 -27.26 71.61 -30.58
C GLY A 167 -27.68 70.37 -29.80
N SER A 168 -27.89 70.42 -28.47
CA SER A 168 -27.60 71.46 -27.46
C SER A 168 -27.70 70.85 -26.04
N ARG A 169 -26.79 71.22 -25.11
CA ARG A 169 -26.74 70.80 -23.67
C ARG A 169 -26.55 69.28 -23.43
N SER A 170 -26.24 68.80 -22.23
CA SER A 170 -25.36 69.26 -21.12
C SER A 170 -25.42 68.20 -20.01
N MET A 171 -24.30 67.77 -19.42
CA MET A 171 -24.30 66.78 -18.32
C MET A 171 -23.23 67.10 -17.26
N SER A 172 -23.70 67.29 -16.02
CA SER A 172 -23.04 66.81 -14.78
C SER A 172 -21.60 67.34 -14.50
N PRO A 173 -20.79 66.74 -13.59
CA PRO A 173 -20.71 67.36 -12.26
C PRO A 173 -19.29 67.61 -11.69
N THR A 174 -19.29 68.46 -10.66
CA THR A 174 -18.48 68.49 -9.44
C THR A 174 -17.46 67.36 -9.15
N TYR A 175 -16.20 67.75 -8.89
CA TYR A 175 -15.32 67.39 -7.74
C TYR A 175 -14.30 68.56 -7.58
N GLY A 176 -13.87 69.00 -6.39
CA GLY A 176 -12.80 68.43 -5.54
C GLY A 176 -11.46 69.16 -5.83
N GLU A 177 -10.63 69.66 -4.90
CA GLU A 177 -10.57 69.60 -3.42
C GLU A 177 -9.90 70.87 -2.80
N ASP A 178 -9.58 70.85 -1.49
CA ASP A 178 -9.02 71.94 -0.65
C ASP A 178 -7.60 72.45 -0.98
N GLY A 179 -7.23 73.64 -0.46
CA GLY A 179 -5.88 74.22 -0.70
C GLY A 179 -5.33 75.39 0.15
N GLN A 180 -6.10 75.98 1.08
CA GLN A 180 -5.68 76.98 2.11
C GLN A 180 -4.95 78.32 1.72
N ASN A 181 -5.55 79.42 2.21
CA ASN A 181 -4.93 80.65 2.77
C ASN A 181 -4.44 81.83 1.88
N THR A 182 -4.72 83.04 2.40
CA THR A 182 -4.13 84.38 2.09
C THR A 182 -4.35 85.04 0.71
N ASN A 183 -5.53 85.66 0.53
CA ASN A 183 -5.80 87.11 0.25
C ASN A 183 -4.60 88.00 -0.21
N PRO A 184 -4.73 89.03 -1.11
CA PRO A 184 -5.98 89.76 -1.43
C PRO A 184 -6.18 90.43 -2.83
N LYS A 185 -7.45 90.82 -3.14
CA LYS A 185 -7.88 92.00 -3.97
C LYS A 185 -7.53 92.01 -5.49
N SER A 186 -8.22 92.72 -6.39
CA SER A 186 -9.54 93.41 -6.35
C SER A 186 -9.95 93.96 -7.73
N CYS A 187 -11.27 94.03 -8.00
CA CYS A 187 -11.97 95.14 -8.66
C CYS A 187 -13.31 95.27 -7.92
N GLU A 188 -13.64 96.38 -7.25
CA GLU A 188 -14.23 97.63 -7.81
C GLU A 188 -15.55 97.37 -8.57
N VAL A 189 -16.61 98.15 -8.34
CA VAL A 189 -16.65 99.61 -8.56
C VAL A 189 -17.57 100.39 -7.59
N HIS A 190 -17.05 101.54 -7.09
CA HIS A 190 -17.75 102.77 -6.65
C HIS A 190 -18.44 102.95 -5.27
N LEU A 191 -17.75 103.76 -4.43
CA LEU A 191 -18.08 105.16 -4.05
C LEU A 191 -18.48 105.52 -2.58
N LYS A 192 -17.65 106.44 -2.04
CA LYS A 192 -17.87 107.43 -0.94
C LYS A 192 -17.70 107.02 0.54
N LYS A 193 -16.46 107.23 1.01
CA LYS A 193 -16.02 107.68 2.36
C LYS A 193 -16.72 108.99 2.81
N PRO A 194 -16.52 109.50 4.07
CA PRO A 194 -15.69 109.03 5.20
C PRO A 194 -16.52 108.58 6.43
N ALA A 195 -16.08 107.70 7.34
CA ALA A 195 -14.84 107.60 8.12
C ALA A 195 -14.76 108.57 9.33
N ILE A 196 -14.94 108.01 10.53
CA ILE A 196 -14.57 108.56 11.84
C ILE A 196 -13.81 107.46 12.60
N SER A 197 -12.83 107.85 13.41
CA SER A 197 -12.00 106.98 14.24
C SER A 197 -11.56 107.76 15.50
N LEU A 198 -11.17 107.04 16.55
CA LEU A 198 -10.89 107.51 17.91
C LEU A 198 -12.14 107.98 18.67
N ASP A 199 -12.56 107.10 19.56
CA ASP A 199 -12.94 107.48 20.92
C ASP A 199 -11.65 107.64 21.74
N ASP A 200 -11.50 108.74 22.49
CA ASP A 200 -11.31 108.75 23.95
C ASP A 200 -11.37 110.21 24.46
N SER A 201 -11.52 110.38 25.77
CA SER A 201 -11.80 111.64 26.46
C SER A 201 -10.52 112.36 26.93
N ASP A 202 -10.51 113.70 26.93
CA ASP A 202 -10.07 114.39 28.15
C ASP A 202 -10.61 115.82 28.37
N ILE A 203 -10.62 116.12 29.66
CA ILE A 203 -11.18 117.18 30.48
C ILE A 203 -10.74 118.64 30.19
N GLU A 204 -11.72 119.54 30.26
CA GLU A 204 -11.65 120.92 30.81
C GLU A 204 -10.44 121.83 30.49
N ALA A 205 -10.48 122.54 29.35
CA ALA A 205 -9.53 123.61 29.02
C ALA A 205 -10.17 124.94 28.58
N ARG A 206 -10.97 125.54 29.48
CA ARG A 206 -11.25 126.99 29.56
C ARG A 206 -11.82 127.68 28.30
N LEU A 207 -13.15 127.65 28.19
CA LEU A 207 -13.87 128.85 27.76
C LEU A 207 -13.56 129.98 28.77
N ASN A 208 -12.92 131.08 28.34
CA ASN A 208 -13.16 132.45 28.86
C ASN A 208 -12.16 133.48 28.27
N SER A 209 -12.58 134.14 27.18
CA SER A 209 -11.92 135.31 26.60
C SER A 209 -12.95 136.09 25.76
N TRP A 210 -13.45 137.27 26.14
CA TRP A 210 -13.27 138.06 27.36
C TRP A 210 -14.65 138.58 27.85
N ASN A 211 -14.76 139.00 29.12
CA ASN A 211 -15.07 140.39 29.49
C ASN A 211 -15.42 140.52 30.99
N LEU A 212 -14.48 141.09 31.75
CA LEU A 212 -14.83 142.03 32.83
C LEU A 212 -15.45 143.27 32.15
N GLY A 213 -16.36 144.02 32.75
CA GLY A 213 -16.58 144.22 34.18
C GLY A 213 -16.28 145.69 34.47
N ILE A 214 -17.33 146.48 34.71
CA ILE A 214 -17.27 147.96 34.71
C ILE A 214 -16.58 148.48 35.97
N GLU A 215 -15.58 149.35 35.81
CA GLU A 215 -15.13 150.32 36.83
C GLU A 215 -14.16 151.36 36.18
N ASN A 216 -14.01 152.61 36.62
CA ASN A 216 -14.66 153.36 37.71
C ASN A 216 -14.64 154.89 37.37
N PRO A 217 -15.72 155.67 37.56
CA PRO A 217 -15.69 157.13 37.38
C PRO A 217 -14.79 157.86 38.40
N ARG A 218 -14.01 158.84 37.93
CA ARG A 218 -13.10 159.60 38.80
C ARG A 218 -13.80 160.73 39.58
N TYR A 219 -14.01 160.49 40.86
CA TYR A 219 -14.15 161.45 41.97
C TYR A 219 -15.31 162.46 41.94
N LEU A 220 -16.17 162.36 42.96
CA LEU A 220 -16.89 163.51 43.51
C LEU A 220 -15.97 164.19 44.54
N ARG A 221 -15.53 165.44 44.30
CA ARG A 221 -14.73 166.20 45.27
C ARG A 221 -15.59 167.18 46.08
N GLN A 222 -15.31 167.19 47.39
CA GLN A 222 -15.49 168.29 48.35
C GLN A 222 -15.28 169.70 47.74
N LYS A 223 -15.89 170.79 48.23
CA LYS A 223 -16.89 171.01 49.30
C LYS A 223 -17.56 172.38 49.07
N PRO A 224 -18.70 172.72 49.72
CA PRO A 224 -19.32 174.03 49.63
C PRO A 224 -18.70 175.04 50.62
N ILE A 225 -19.00 176.34 50.45
CA ILE A 225 -19.04 177.33 51.54
C ILE A 225 -20.03 178.47 51.19
N PRO A 226 -20.70 179.13 52.18
CA PRO A 226 -21.99 179.81 51.98
C PRO A 226 -22.03 181.26 52.52
N VAL A 227 -23.23 181.81 52.77
CA VAL A 227 -23.52 183.04 53.57
C VAL A 227 -23.03 184.35 52.90
N SER A 228 -23.86 185.12 52.18
CA SER A 228 -25.02 185.96 52.58
C SER A 228 -24.69 187.43 52.86
N LEU A 229 -25.17 188.31 51.96
CA LEU A 229 -25.71 189.68 52.16
C LEU A 229 -24.99 190.77 53.02
N MET A 230 -25.01 192.00 52.47
CA MET A 230 -24.93 193.32 53.15
C MET A 230 -23.54 193.73 53.71
N PRO A 231 -23.30 195.01 54.12
CA PRO A 231 -24.19 196.20 54.20
C PRO A 231 -23.67 197.42 53.38
N PRO A 232 -24.19 198.66 53.53
CA PRO A 232 -23.99 199.49 54.74
C PRO A 232 -25.25 200.16 55.33
N LYS A 233 -25.16 200.59 56.60
CA LYS A 233 -26.11 201.51 57.26
C LYS A 233 -25.35 202.61 58.03
N PHE A 234 -25.66 203.87 57.73
CA PHE A 234 -25.55 205.08 58.56
C PHE A 234 -26.67 206.00 58.04
N SER A 235 -27.65 206.55 58.76
CA SER A 235 -27.82 207.02 60.15
C SER A 235 -27.41 208.49 60.42
N LEU A 236 -28.39 209.21 60.98
CA LEU A 236 -28.25 210.35 61.91
C LEU A 236 -27.81 211.76 61.42
N ARG A 237 -28.80 212.57 60.98
CA ARG A 237 -29.11 213.93 61.49
C ARG A 237 -30.60 214.24 61.15
N LYS A 238 -31.40 214.93 61.97
CA LYS A 238 -31.47 216.39 62.25
C LYS A 238 -31.57 217.21 60.93
N SER A 239 -32.55 218.10 60.72
CA SER A 239 -33.54 218.67 61.67
C SER A 239 -34.75 219.36 61.01
N SER A 240 -35.86 219.34 61.76
CA SER A 240 -36.81 220.45 62.04
C SER A 240 -37.83 220.97 61.01
N SER A 241 -38.97 221.36 61.61
CA SER A 241 -39.75 222.59 61.42
C SER A 241 -39.01 223.80 60.83
N LEU A 242 -39.66 224.86 60.35
CA LEU A 242 -41.10 225.21 60.32
C LEU A 242 -41.62 225.11 58.84
N HIS A 243 -42.90 225.28 58.45
CA HIS A 243 -44.10 225.86 59.11
C HIS A 243 -44.16 227.41 59.03
N GLU A 244 -45.35 227.98 59.16
CA GLU A 244 -45.71 229.40 59.11
C GLU A 244 -47.19 229.56 58.64
N ASP A 245 -48.17 229.28 59.51
CA ASP A 245 -49.60 229.08 59.19
C ASP A 245 -50.28 230.32 58.49
N HIS A 246 -51.32 230.20 57.64
CA HIS A 246 -52.68 229.65 57.88
C HIS A 246 -53.44 230.48 58.94
N LEU A 247 -54.78 230.39 58.92
CA LEU A 247 -55.71 230.80 59.99
C LEU A 247 -55.73 232.28 60.43
N LEU A 248 -56.94 232.86 60.48
CA LEU A 248 -57.58 233.44 61.67
C LEU A 248 -58.81 234.25 61.25
N SER A 249 -60.00 233.81 61.67
CA SER A 249 -61.21 234.61 61.54
C SER A 249 -61.89 234.79 62.90
N ARG A 250 -61.99 236.06 63.29
CA ARG A 250 -62.93 236.68 64.24
C ARG A 250 -63.09 236.14 65.68
N MET A 251 -62.97 237.10 66.61
CA MET A 251 -63.79 237.15 67.83
C MET A 251 -64.05 238.56 68.44
N HIS A 252 -63.26 239.65 68.30
CA HIS A 252 -62.15 240.04 67.42
C HIS A 252 -61.06 240.77 68.23
N GLU A 253 -59.92 241.05 67.60
CA GLU A 253 -58.75 241.81 68.12
C GLU A 253 -58.10 241.33 69.42
N LYS A 254 -58.78 241.32 70.57
CA LYS A 254 -58.17 240.99 71.88
C LYS A 254 -58.29 239.53 72.28
N GLU A 255 -58.86 238.71 71.41
CA GLU A 255 -58.56 237.28 71.30
C GLU A 255 -57.47 236.99 70.24
N LEU A 256 -57.14 237.95 69.34
CA LEU A 256 -56.32 237.64 68.15
C LEU A 256 -54.84 237.35 68.45
N ASP A 257 -54.20 237.96 69.45
CA ASP A 257 -52.79 237.65 69.73
C ASP A 257 -52.59 236.27 70.40
N MET A 258 -53.52 235.89 71.29
CA MET A 258 -53.59 234.52 71.83
C MET A 258 -53.80 233.50 70.70
N ARG A 259 -54.60 233.87 69.70
CA ARG A 259 -54.81 233.12 68.48
C ARG A 259 -53.58 233.11 67.55
N THR A 260 -52.75 234.15 67.48
CA THR A 260 -51.49 234.14 66.71
C THR A 260 -50.49 233.11 67.24
N LYS A 261 -50.55 232.74 68.53
CA LYS A 261 -49.77 231.61 69.06
C LYS A 261 -50.45 230.25 68.88
N MET A 262 -51.73 230.24 68.53
CA MET A 262 -52.46 229.06 68.05
C MET A 262 -52.27 228.83 66.54
N ILE A 263 -51.95 229.87 65.76
CA ILE A 263 -51.31 229.78 64.42
C ILE A 263 -49.98 229.05 64.59
N GLU A 264 -49.03 229.60 65.38
CA GLU A 264 -47.64 229.09 65.47
C GLU A 264 -47.47 227.63 65.97
N ALA A 265 -48.52 227.04 66.55
CA ALA A 265 -48.54 225.61 66.87
C ALA A 265 -49.02 224.73 65.69
N LYS A 266 -49.81 225.29 64.77
CA LYS A 266 -50.60 224.60 63.76
C LYS A 266 -49.99 224.51 62.37
N CYS A 267 -49.00 225.35 61.99
CA CYS A 267 -47.88 224.91 61.05
C CYS A 267 -45.38 222.85 62.10
N HIS A 268 -44.83 222.88 63.34
CA HIS A 268 -44.92 221.76 64.27
C HIS A 268 -46.01 220.69 63.98
N GLU A 269 -47.33 220.96 64.01
CA GLU A 269 -48.38 219.93 63.79
C GLU A 269 -48.52 219.38 62.33
N GLU A 270 -49.04 220.15 61.37
CA GLU A 270 -49.05 219.81 59.93
C GLU A 270 -47.70 219.39 59.30
N LYS A 271 -46.53 220.02 59.54
CA LYS A 271 -45.26 219.48 58.98
C LYS A 271 -44.92 218.11 59.57
N LEU A 272 -45.26 217.86 60.84
CA LEU A 272 -45.14 216.52 61.45
C LEU A 272 -46.15 215.53 60.82
N LYS A 273 -47.40 215.93 60.56
CA LYS A 273 -48.37 215.12 59.81
C LYS A 273 -47.91 214.85 58.38
N LEU A 274 -47.28 215.81 57.70
CA LEU A 274 -46.77 215.67 56.34
C LEU A 274 -45.56 214.73 56.30
N GLN A 275 -44.67 214.83 57.30
CA GLN A 275 -43.57 213.89 57.51
C GLN A 275 -44.09 212.47 57.77
N GLN A 276 -45.03 212.30 58.71
CA GLN A 276 -45.70 211.01 58.98
C GLN A 276 -46.36 210.42 57.72
N LYS A 277 -46.98 211.26 56.89
CA LYS A 277 -47.64 210.84 55.64
C LYS A 277 -46.62 210.40 54.58
N HIS A 278 -45.53 211.15 54.42
CA HIS A 278 -44.42 210.79 53.53
C HIS A 278 -43.80 209.45 53.95
N ASP A 279 -43.47 209.30 55.24
CA ASP A 279 -42.82 208.09 55.75
C ASP A 279 -43.75 206.86 55.67
N ALA A 280 -45.07 207.05 55.85
CA ALA A 280 -46.07 206.00 55.64
C ALA A 280 -46.24 205.58 54.16
N ASP A 281 -46.11 206.50 53.21
CA ASP A 281 -46.20 206.15 51.78
C ASP A 281 -44.91 205.51 51.26
N VAL A 282 -43.73 205.88 51.78
CA VAL A 282 -42.47 205.14 51.55
C VAL A 282 -42.58 203.70 52.08
N GLN A 283 -43.16 203.52 53.27
CA GLN A 283 -43.38 202.19 53.86
C GLN A 283 -44.28 201.30 52.98
N LYS A 284 -45.37 201.83 52.42
CA LYS A 284 -46.23 201.11 51.45
C LYS A 284 -45.51 200.70 50.16
N ILE A 285 -44.54 201.50 49.70
CA ILE A 285 -43.75 201.18 48.51
C ILE A 285 -42.80 200.01 48.80
N LEU A 286 -42.15 200.02 49.97
CA LEU A 286 -41.33 198.90 50.43
C LEU A 286 -42.15 197.62 50.61
N GLU A 287 -43.35 197.72 51.19
CA GLU A 287 -44.26 196.58 51.37
C GLU A 287 -44.70 195.99 50.03
N ARG A 288 -45.07 196.81 49.03
CA ARG A 288 -45.37 196.33 47.67
C ARG A 288 -44.17 195.69 46.99
N LYS A 289 -42.96 196.26 47.10
CA LYS A 289 -41.78 195.66 46.47
C LYS A 289 -41.34 194.37 47.15
N ASN A 290 -41.57 194.23 48.46
CA ASN A 290 -41.39 192.95 49.14
C ASN A 290 -42.45 191.91 48.71
N SER A 291 -43.73 192.29 48.51
CA SER A 291 -44.74 191.33 48.02
C SER A 291 -44.46 190.87 46.57
N GLU A 292 -44.08 191.78 45.67
CA GLU A 292 -43.64 191.43 44.31
C GLU A 292 -42.45 190.45 44.30
N ILE A 293 -41.50 190.61 45.23
CA ILE A 293 -40.33 189.71 45.37
C ILE A 293 -40.73 188.32 45.87
N GLU A 294 -41.64 188.21 46.84
CA GLU A 294 -42.12 186.91 47.31
C GLU A 294 -43.02 186.22 46.27
N GLU A 295 -43.87 186.97 45.54
CA GLU A 295 -44.64 186.43 44.41
C GLU A 295 -43.71 185.78 43.37
N LEU A 296 -42.66 186.49 42.93
CA LEU A 296 -41.65 185.93 42.00
C LEU A 296 -40.95 184.68 42.56
N LYS A 297 -40.59 184.66 43.85
CA LYS A 297 -40.00 183.47 44.49
C LYS A 297 -40.96 182.28 44.46
N THR A 298 -42.25 182.48 44.75
CA THR A 298 -43.24 181.38 44.69
C THR A 298 -43.41 180.86 43.27
N LEU A 299 -43.37 181.75 42.26
CA LEU A 299 -43.50 181.40 40.85
C LEU A 299 -42.33 180.53 40.35
N TYR A 300 -41.09 180.92 40.67
CA TYR A 300 -39.90 180.11 40.37
C TYR A 300 -39.91 178.76 41.10
N LYS A 301 -40.27 178.75 42.40
CA LYS A 301 -40.34 177.51 43.18
C LYS A 301 -41.41 176.56 42.66
N LYS A 302 -42.55 177.07 42.19
CA LYS A 302 -43.56 176.27 41.49
C LYS A 302 -43.01 175.68 40.19
N LYS A 303 -42.31 176.47 39.37
CA LYS A 303 -41.68 175.99 38.12
C LYS A 303 -40.63 174.92 38.35
N GLN A 304 -39.82 175.03 39.41
CA GLN A 304 -38.89 173.97 39.81
C GLN A 304 -39.63 172.67 40.13
N ASN A 305 -40.66 172.71 40.99
CA ASN A 305 -41.45 171.53 41.34
C ASN A 305 -42.10 170.86 40.10
N GLU A 306 -42.63 171.66 39.15
CA GLU A 306 -43.17 171.14 37.88
C GLU A 306 -42.11 170.38 37.07
N THR A 307 -40.85 170.86 37.03
CA THR A 307 -39.75 170.14 36.36
C THR A 307 -39.33 168.87 37.09
N GLU A 308 -39.22 168.89 38.43
CA GLU A 308 -38.86 167.70 39.21
C GLU A 308 -39.92 166.59 39.10
N GLU A 309 -41.20 166.94 39.03
CA GLU A 309 -42.28 165.97 38.79
C GLU A 309 -42.20 165.31 37.41
N THR A 310 -41.81 166.05 36.37
CA THR A 310 -41.71 165.50 35.00
C THR A 310 -40.51 164.57 34.85
N ILE A 311 -39.38 164.87 35.51
CA ILE A 311 -38.23 163.95 35.61
C ILE A 311 -38.67 162.64 36.30
N ARG A 312 -39.30 162.73 37.49
CA ARG A 312 -39.73 161.55 38.26
C ARG A 312 -40.72 160.65 37.51
N LYS A 313 -41.55 161.24 36.64
CA LYS A 313 -42.47 160.51 35.74
C LYS A 313 -41.76 159.79 34.60
N LEU A 314 -40.57 160.23 34.18
CA LEU A 314 -39.73 159.56 33.18
C LEU A 314 -38.90 158.44 33.81
N GLU A 315 -38.30 158.67 34.98
CA GLU A 315 -37.53 157.66 35.73
C GLU A 315 -38.36 156.40 35.99
N ASN A 316 -39.62 156.58 36.46
CA ASN A 316 -40.55 155.47 36.68
C ASN A 316 -40.85 154.67 35.39
N LYS A 317 -40.94 155.32 34.22
CA LYS A 317 -41.14 154.62 32.94
C LYS A 317 -39.93 153.79 32.54
N VAL A 318 -38.71 154.33 32.71
CA VAL A 318 -37.47 153.60 32.43
C VAL A 318 -37.35 152.37 33.34
N GLN A 319 -37.63 152.50 34.63
CA GLN A 319 -37.61 151.35 35.55
C GLN A 319 -38.62 150.26 35.16
N THR A 320 -39.82 150.62 34.70
CA THR A 320 -40.81 149.62 34.25
C THR A 320 -40.33 148.87 33.01
N LEU A 321 -39.85 149.59 31.98
CA LEU A 321 -39.31 148.96 30.77
C LEU A 321 -38.14 148.01 31.08
N ILE A 322 -37.30 148.32 32.08
CA ILE A 322 -36.21 147.42 32.51
C ILE A 322 -36.74 146.11 33.11
N ARG A 323 -37.81 146.16 33.91
CA ARG A 323 -38.46 144.94 34.46
C ARG A 323 -39.10 144.12 33.35
N ASP A 324 -39.79 144.76 32.42
CA ASP A 324 -40.44 144.09 31.29
C ASP A 324 -39.39 143.38 30.41
N CYS A 325 -38.25 144.03 30.13
CA CYS A 325 -37.13 143.43 29.41
C CYS A 325 -36.48 142.24 30.16
N GLN A 326 -36.50 142.26 31.50
CA GLN A 326 -35.96 141.17 32.32
C GLN A 326 -36.85 139.91 32.21
N VAL A 327 -38.17 140.07 32.39
CA VAL A 327 -39.15 138.97 32.27
C VAL A 327 -39.15 138.36 30.85
N ILE A 328 -38.95 139.19 29.82
CA ILE A 328 -38.83 138.72 28.43
C ILE A 328 -37.57 137.86 28.21
N ARG A 329 -36.46 138.12 28.91
CA ARG A 329 -35.27 137.23 28.88
C ARG A 329 -35.54 135.91 29.59
N GLU A 330 -36.00 135.97 30.83
CA GLU A 330 -36.25 134.78 31.67
C GLU A 330 -37.26 133.82 31.01
N THR A 331 -38.32 134.34 30.39
CA THR A 331 -39.29 133.52 29.63
C THR A 331 -38.70 132.91 28.35
N LYS A 332 -37.67 133.51 27.74
CA LYS A 332 -36.97 132.94 26.57
C LYS A 332 -35.90 131.92 26.96
N GLU A 333 -35.19 132.16 28.06
CA GLU A 333 -34.20 131.21 28.59
C GLU A 333 -34.87 129.91 29.05
N ASN A 334 -36.03 130.00 29.71
CA ASN A 334 -36.84 128.83 30.06
C ASN A 334 -37.31 128.03 28.82
N GLN A 335 -37.74 128.70 27.75
CA GLN A 335 -38.13 128.05 26.49
C GLN A 335 -36.93 127.33 25.82
N ILE A 336 -35.72 127.86 25.93
CA ILE A 336 -34.50 127.22 25.42
C ILE A 336 -34.14 125.98 26.26
N ALA A 337 -34.27 126.05 27.59
CA ALA A 337 -34.00 124.94 28.49
C ALA A 337 -34.99 123.76 28.27
N GLU A 338 -36.27 124.04 28.07
CA GLU A 338 -37.29 123.02 27.79
C GLU A 338 -37.06 122.34 26.44
N LEU A 339 -36.72 123.10 25.39
CA LEU A 339 -36.37 122.54 24.08
C LEU A 339 -35.10 121.67 24.12
N LYS A 340 -34.06 122.07 24.87
CA LYS A 340 -32.87 121.23 25.08
C LYS A 340 -33.23 119.89 25.71
N LYS A 341 -34.00 119.92 26.80
CA LYS A 341 -34.44 118.70 27.51
C LYS A 341 -35.21 117.75 26.60
N ILE A 342 -36.07 118.25 25.72
CA ILE A 342 -36.81 117.42 24.76
C ILE A 342 -35.85 116.79 23.73
N CYS A 343 -34.88 117.55 23.22
CA CYS A 343 -33.84 117.02 22.33
C CYS A 343 -32.99 115.94 23.01
N GLU A 344 -32.53 116.19 24.23
CA GLU A 344 -31.75 115.26 25.06
C GLU A 344 -32.51 113.95 25.29
N GLN A 345 -33.77 114.03 25.75
CA GLN A 345 -34.64 112.86 25.93
C GLN A 345 -34.92 112.09 24.62
N SER A 346 -34.99 112.78 23.48
CA SER A 346 -35.15 112.13 22.17
C SER A 346 -33.88 111.39 21.71
N ALA A 347 -32.70 111.93 22.04
CA ALA A 347 -31.41 111.31 21.76
C ALA A 347 -31.17 110.10 22.68
N GLU A 348 -31.46 110.23 23.97
CA GLU A 348 -31.43 109.13 24.95
C GLU A 348 -32.34 107.97 24.51
N PHE A 349 -33.60 108.26 24.13
CA PHE A 349 -34.52 107.22 23.66
C PHE A 349 -34.01 106.50 22.41
N LEU A 350 -33.46 107.25 21.44
CA LEU A 350 -32.89 106.69 20.22
C LEU A 350 -31.64 105.83 20.51
N ASN A 351 -30.77 106.27 21.42
CA ASN A 351 -29.60 105.50 21.84
C ASN A 351 -30.00 104.18 22.52
N ASN A 352 -30.91 104.23 23.49
CA ASN A 352 -31.45 103.05 24.19
C ASN A 352 -32.12 102.04 23.22
N ASP A 353 -32.67 102.50 22.10
CA ASP A 353 -33.25 101.62 21.06
C ASP A 353 -32.16 100.98 20.18
N TRP A 354 -31.08 101.70 19.86
CA TRP A 354 -29.94 101.14 19.14
C TRP A 354 -29.12 100.15 19.99
N GLU A 355 -28.88 100.46 21.26
CA GLU A 355 -28.23 99.52 22.21
C GLU A 355 -29.04 98.23 22.35
N ARG A 356 -30.37 98.33 22.49
CA ARG A 356 -31.25 97.16 22.53
C ARG A 356 -31.20 96.35 21.23
N LYS A 357 -31.19 97.01 20.07
CA LYS A 357 -31.02 96.34 18.78
C LYS A 357 -29.66 95.64 18.65
N LEU A 358 -28.59 96.27 19.14
CA LEU A 358 -27.25 95.69 19.15
C LEU A 358 -27.20 94.45 20.06
N HIS A 359 -27.69 94.54 21.30
CA HIS A 359 -27.75 93.40 22.21
C HIS A 359 -28.61 92.25 21.67
N ASN A 360 -29.77 92.54 21.06
CA ASN A 360 -30.61 91.51 20.43
C ASN A 360 -29.88 90.85 19.25
N ALA A 361 -29.19 91.62 18.40
CA ALA A 361 -28.43 91.09 17.27
C ALA A 361 -27.24 90.23 17.74
N VAL A 362 -26.53 90.65 18.80
CA VAL A 362 -25.45 89.85 19.41
C VAL A 362 -26.02 88.55 20.01
N ALA A 363 -27.15 88.60 20.73
CA ALA A 363 -27.76 87.42 21.33
C ALA A 363 -28.24 86.40 20.28
N GLU A 364 -28.83 86.83 19.17
CA GLU A 364 -29.18 85.92 18.07
C GLU A 364 -27.93 85.38 17.36
N MET A 365 -26.89 86.19 17.13
CA MET A 365 -25.60 85.70 16.58
C MET A 365 -24.90 84.67 17.50
N GLU A 366 -24.96 84.85 18.82
CA GLU A 366 -24.44 83.89 19.80
C GLU A 366 -25.26 82.60 19.85
N LYS A 367 -26.59 82.71 19.70
CA LYS A 367 -27.51 81.57 19.58
C LYS A 367 -27.33 80.81 18.27
N GLU A 368 -27.23 81.49 17.12
CA GLU A 368 -26.90 80.87 15.82
C GLU A 368 -25.55 80.15 15.88
N LYS A 369 -24.53 80.77 16.50
CA LYS A 369 -23.23 80.14 16.73
C LYS A 369 -23.34 78.88 17.59
N PHE A 370 -24.16 78.90 18.65
CA PHE A 370 -24.40 77.72 19.49
C PHE A 370 -25.18 76.63 18.75
N GLU A 371 -26.21 76.98 17.98
CA GLU A 371 -27.00 76.05 17.16
C GLU A 371 -26.14 75.41 16.05
N LEU A 372 -25.27 76.17 15.38
CA LEU A 372 -24.29 75.65 14.44
C LEU A 372 -23.25 74.75 15.11
N GLN A 373 -22.71 75.15 16.27
CA GLN A 373 -21.76 74.31 17.01
C GLN A 373 -22.42 72.99 17.46
N LYS A 374 -23.69 73.04 17.89
CA LYS A 374 -24.50 71.88 18.22
C LYS A 374 -24.72 70.97 17.01
N GLN A 375 -25.14 71.53 15.87
CA GLN A 375 -25.28 70.78 14.61
C GLN A 375 -23.96 70.15 14.16
N HIS A 376 -22.82 70.82 14.34
CA HIS A 376 -21.52 70.21 14.07
C HIS A 376 -21.22 69.03 15.01
N THR A 377 -21.54 69.11 16.30
CA THR A 377 -21.39 67.96 17.21
C THR A 377 -22.35 66.81 16.90
N GLU A 378 -23.60 67.12 16.52
CA GLU A 378 -24.60 66.12 16.11
C GLU A 378 -24.17 65.42 14.81
N ASN A 379 -23.76 66.16 13.77
CA ASN A 379 -23.24 65.59 12.52
C ASN A 379 -21.98 64.73 12.73
N ILE A 380 -21.09 65.09 13.67
CA ILE A 380 -19.92 64.27 14.02
C ILE A 380 -20.35 62.99 14.75
N GLN A 381 -21.33 63.07 15.64
CA GLN A 381 -21.87 61.90 16.35
C GLN A 381 -22.57 60.94 15.37
N ASP A 382 -23.42 61.44 14.48
CA ASP A 382 -24.10 60.66 13.44
C ASP A 382 -23.09 59.96 12.51
N LEU A 383 -22.01 60.67 12.11
CA LEU A 383 -20.95 60.10 11.28
C LEU A 383 -20.16 58.99 12.01
N LEU A 384 -19.92 59.16 13.31
CA LEU A 384 -19.30 58.12 14.15
C LEU A 384 -20.24 56.92 14.34
N GLU A 385 -21.55 57.15 14.44
CA GLU A 385 -22.56 56.09 14.63
C GLU A 385 -22.84 55.31 13.33
N ASP A 386 -22.86 55.95 12.16
CA ASP A 386 -22.81 55.25 10.85
C ASP A 386 -21.52 54.45 10.70
N THR A 387 -20.36 55.06 10.99
CA THR A 387 -19.07 54.37 10.90
C THR A 387 -19.03 53.15 11.83
N ASN A 388 -19.53 53.28 13.07
CA ASN A 388 -19.59 52.19 14.05
C ASN A 388 -20.59 51.10 13.64
N THR A 389 -21.80 51.44 13.18
CA THR A 389 -22.78 50.44 12.72
C THR A 389 -22.31 49.71 11.45
N ARG A 390 -21.66 50.42 10.53
CA ARG A 390 -21.03 49.86 9.32
C ARG A 390 -19.85 48.94 9.65
N LEU A 391 -19.07 49.29 10.69
CA LEU A 391 -17.99 48.44 11.23
C LEU A 391 -18.53 47.19 11.92
N ASN A 392 -19.50 47.32 12.83
CA ASN A 392 -20.16 46.17 13.47
C ASN A 392 -20.80 45.23 12.45
N LYS A 393 -21.36 45.77 11.35
CA LYS A 393 -21.86 44.95 10.24
C LYS A 393 -20.71 44.22 9.53
N MET A 394 -19.61 44.89 9.21
CA MET A 394 -18.44 44.27 8.58
C MET A 394 -17.84 43.15 9.45
N GLU A 395 -17.76 43.36 10.76
CA GLU A 395 -17.35 42.32 11.73
C GLU A 395 -18.34 41.14 11.75
N GLY A 396 -19.65 41.41 11.73
CA GLY A 396 -20.69 40.39 11.63
C GLY A 396 -20.62 39.57 10.34
N ASP A 397 -20.48 40.23 9.19
CA ASP A 397 -20.34 39.60 7.88
C ASP A 397 -19.03 38.77 7.81
N TYR A 398 -17.92 39.28 8.36
CA TYR A 398 -16.64 38.56 8.46
C TYR A 398 -16.70 37.34 9.39
N MET A 399 -17.38 37.45 10.53
CA MET A 399 -17.61 36.34 11.46
C MET A 399 -18.53 35.28 10.85
N ALA A 400 -19.55 35.67 10.09
CA ALA A 400 -20.41 34.75 9.35
C ALA A 400 -19.64 34.03 8.22
N GLN A 401 -18.80 34.76 7.47
CA GLN A 401 -17.91 34.17 6.47
C GLN A 401 -16.94 33.18 7.11
N THR A 402 -16.33 33.54 8.24
CA THR A 402 -15.41 32.69 9.00
C THR A 402 -16.10 31.44 9.56
N GLN A 403 -17.37 31.52 9.98
CA GLN A 403 -18.15 30.35 10.38
C GLN A 403 -18.49 29.45 9.18
N CYS A 404 -18.80 30.04 8.02
CA CYS A 404 -19.08 29.30 6.79
C CYS A 404 -17.84 28.55 6.27
N THR A 405 -16.67 29.21 6.24
CA THR A 405 -15.41 28.53 5.90
C THR A 405 -15.11 27.43 6.91
N ASN A 406 -15.17 27.68 8.22
CA ASN A 406 -14.96 26.66 9.25
C ASN A 406 -15.94 25.47 9.18
N GLN A 407 -17.12 25.62 8.57
CA GLN A 407 -18.05 24.51 8.33
C GLN A 407 -17.69 23.72 7.07
N MET A 408 -17.44 24.41 5.94
CA MET A 408 -16.93 23.80 4.72
C MET A 408 -15.61 23.06 4.97
N VAL A 409 -14.73 23.64 5.79
CA VAL A 409 -13.48 23.05 6.29
C VAL A 409 -13.78 21.74 7.02
N LYS A 410 -14.77 21.68 7.92
CA LYS A 410 -15.09 20.45 8.67
C LYS A 410 -15.75 19.37 7.82
N GLU A 411 -16.59 19.73 6.86
CA GLU A 411 -17.10 18.78 5.86
C GLU A 411 -15.95 18.23 5.00
N LEU A 412 -15.01 19.11 4.63
CA LEU A 412 -13.70 18.79 4.07
C LEU A 412 -12.64 18.46 5.15
N GLU A 413 -13.03 17.99 6.34
CA GLU A 413 -12.19 17.25 7.30
C GLU A 413 -12.79 15.88 7.64
N ALA A 414 -14.05 15.64 7.21
CA ALA A 414 -14.73 14.35 7.20
C ALA A 414 -14.72 13.64 5.82
N ARG A 415 -14.83 14.35 4.69
CA ARG A 415 -15.04 13.69 3.38
C ARG A 415 -13.88 12.79 2.90
N VAL A 416 -12.64 13.27 2.87
CA VAL A 416 -11.50 12.45 2.46
C VAL A 416 -10.96 11.57 3.63
N GLN A 417 -11.59 11.61 4.82
CA GLN A 417 -11.40 10.75 6.01
C GLN A 417 -12.22 9.45 5.86
N GLN A 418 -13.22 9.55 4.98
CA GLN A 418 -13.91 8.45 4.38
C GLN A 418 -13.16 7.99 3.11
N LEU A 419 -12.75 8.90 2.21
CA LEU A 419 -12.17 8.48 0.91
C LEU A 419 -10.80 7.81 1.02
N THR A 420 -9.89 8.29 1.87
CA THR A 420 -8.63 7.57 2.01
C THR A 420 -8.92 6.24 2.72
N GLY A 421 -9.75 6.19 3.77
CA GLY A 421 -10.24 4.97 4.42
C GLY A 421 -10.92 3.97 3.48
N GLU A 422 -11.56 4.44 2.40
CA GLU A 422 -12.07 3.62 1.29
C GLU A 422 -10.91 3.10 0.39
N ALA A 423 -9.97 3.96 0.00
CA ALA A 423 -8.75 3.58 -0.73
C ALA A 423 -7.83 2.63 0.06
N GLU A 424 -7.91 2.68 1.37
CA GLU A 424 -7.18 1.88 2.35
C GLU A 424 -7.76 0.50 2.57
N ASN A 425 -9.06 0.41 2.82
CA ASN A 425 -9.78 -0.86 2.79
C ASN A 425 -9.56 -1.53 1.43
N SER A 426 -9.48 -0.76 0.34
CA SER A 426 -9.08 -1.25 -0.98
C SER A 426 -7.61 -1.72 -1.04
N ASN A 427 -6.66 -1.05 -0.37
CA ASN A 427 -5.26 -1.48 -0.31
C ASN A 427 -5.10 -2.80 0.48
N LEU A 428 -5.75 -2.90 1.64
CA LEU A 428 -5.78 -4.12 2.44
C LEU A 428 -6.40 -5.30 1.66
N GLN A 429 -7.49 -5.05 0.92
CA GLN A 429 -8.10 -6.05 0.04
C GLN A 429 -7.13 -6.49 -1.07
N LYS A 430 -6.40 -5.56 -1.70
CA LYS A 430 -5.35 -5.89 -2.68
C LYS A 430 -4.25 -6.75 -2.06
N GLN A 431 -3.79 -6.44 -0.85
CA GLN A 431 -2.78 -7.24 -0.15
C GLN A 431 -3.28 -8.65 0.21
N LYS A 432 -4.54 -8.79 0.65
CA LYS A 432 -5.17 -10.11 0.88
C LYS A 432 -5.21 -10.92 -0.41
N LEU A 433 -5.68 -10.33 -1.51
CA LEU A 433 -5.71 -10.97 -2.83
C LEU A 433 -4.30 -11.34 -3.34
N ILE A 434 -3.28 -10.53 -3.07
CA ILE A 434 -1.88 -10.85 -3.40
C ILE A 434 -1.37 -12.03 -2.56
N GLN A 435 -1.69 -12.10 -1.27
CA GLN A 435 -1.34 -13.24 -0.42
C GLN A 435 -2.07 -14.51 -0.90
N GLU A 436 -3.38 -14.46 -1.09
CA GLU A 436 -4.20 -15.58 -1.57
C GLU A 436 -3.69 -16.09 -2.93
N LYS A 437 -3.32 -15.18 -3.84
CA LYS A 437 -2.65 -15.53 -5.10
C LYS A 437 -1.34 -16.28 -4.85
N LEU A 438 -0.45 -15.75 -4.01
CA LEU A 438 0.86 -16.39 -3.72
C LEU A 438 0.70 -17.76 -3.02
N GLU A 439 -0.33 -17.93 -2.22
CA GLU A 439 -0.66 -19.21 -1.58
C GLU A 439 -1.24 -20.21 -2.59
N LEU A 440 -2.10 -19.77 -3.52
CA LEU A 440 -2.57 -20.58 -4.64
C LEU A 440 -1.43 -20.97 -5.60
N GLU A 441 -0.53 -20.05 -5.93
CA GLU A 441 0.67 -20.33 -6.75
C GLU A 441 1.59 -21.35 -6.05
N ARG A 442 1.76 -21.24 -4.73
CA ARG A 442 2.49 -22.24 -3.92
C ARG A 442 1.80 -23.61 -3.93
N CYS A 443 0.48 -23.67 -3.74
CA CYS A 443 -0.29 -24.92 -3.77
C CYS A 443 -0.26 -25.58 -5.16
N TYR A 444 -0.38 -24.79 -6.23
CA TYR A 444 -0.21 -25.25 -7.60
C TYR A 444 1.18 -25.84 -7.83
N GLN A 445 2.24 -25.14 -7.39
CA GLN A 445 3.62 -25.62 -7.55
C GLN A 445 3.88 -26.93 -6.78
N ILE A 446 3.32 -27.08 -5.56
CA ILE A 446 3.38 -28.34 -4.80
C ILE A 446 2.66 -29.46 -5.58
N THR A 447 1.44 -29.21 -6.06
CA THR A 447 0.66 -30.19 -6.84
C THR A 447 1.37 -30.58 -8.14
N CYS A 448 2.09 -29.65 -8.79
CA CYS A 448 2.93 -29.95 -9.95
C CYS A 448 4.11 -30.87 -9.61
N SER A 449 4.79 -30.63 -8.48
CA SER A 449 5.87 -31.48 -7.98
C SER A 449 5.37 -32.88 -7.60
N GLU A 450 4.24 -32.97 -6.89
CA GLU A 450 3.58 -34.25 -6.56
C GLU A 450 3.18 -35.03 -7.82
N LEU A 451 2.61 -34.35 -8.83
CA LEU A 451 2.29 -34.94 -10.12
C LEU A 451 3.55 -35.42 -10.87
N GLN A 452 4.67 -34.70 -10.76
CA GLN A 452 5.96 -35.10 -11.34
C GLN A 452 6.54 -36.32 -10.62
N GLU A 453 6.44 -36.38 -9.29
CA GLU A 453 6.80 -37.57 -8.51
C GLU A 453 5.92 -38.77 -8.86
N VAL A 454 4.60 -38.62 -8.94
CA VAL A 454 3.69 -39.71 -9.32
C VAL A 454 3.99 -40.20 -10.75
N LYS A 455 4.29 -39.29 -11.69
CA LYS A 455 4.77 -39.66 -13.03
C LYS A 455 6.10 -40.43 -12.98
N ALA A 456 7.05 -40.02 -12.14
CA ALA A 456 8.32 -40.71 -11.97
C ALA A 456 8.13 -42.13 -11.37
N ARG A 457 7.39 -42.24 -10.25
CA ARG A 457 7.04 -43.51 -9.58
C ARG A 457 6.32 -44.46 -10.55
N ARG A 458 5.34 -43.97 -11.32
CA ARG A 458 4.66 -44.72 -12.38
C ARG A 458 5.63 -45.22 -13.46
N ASN A 459 6.58 -44.39 -13.88
CA ASN A 459 7.56 -44.78 -14.90
C ASN A 459 8.55 -45.84 -14.37
N THR A 460 8.92 -45.79 -13.08
CA THR A 460 9.71 -46.85 -12.42
C THR A 460 8.94 -48.16 -12.34
N LEU A 461 7.69 -48.13 -11.83
CA LEU A 461 6.80 -49.30 -11.79
C LEU A 461 6.55 -49.91 -13.18
N HIS A 462 6.49 -49.08 -14.23
CA HIS A 462 6.36 -49.57 -15.61
C HIS A 462 7.61 -50.36 -16.03
N LYS A 463 8.81 -49.82 -15.78
CA LYS A 463 10.08 -50.52 -16.04
C LYS A 463 10.21 -51.81 -15.23
N GLU A 464 9.84 -51.79 -13.95
CA GLU A 464 9.84 -52.99 -13.09
C GLU A 464 8.89 -54.07 -13.63
N LYS A 465 7.69 -53.68 -14.06
CA LYS A 465 6.72 -54.57 -14.72
C LYS A 465 7.25 -55.08 -16.07
N ASP A 466 7.97 -54.26 -16.85
CA ASP A 466 8.59 -54.69 -18.11
C ASP A 466 9.77 -55.65 -17.87
N HIS A 467 10.61 -55.39 -16.87
CA HIS A 467 11.67 -56.32 -16.45
C HIS A 467 11.07 -57.66 -16.02
N LEU A 468 10.03 -57.66 -15.18
CA LEU A 468 9.36 -58.88 -14.72
C LEU A 468 8.71 -59.67 -15.88
N ILE A 469 8.13 -58.99 -16.87
CA ILE A 469 7.64 -59.63 -18.10
C ILE A 469 8.79 -60.26 -18.90
N ASN A 470 9.90 -59.55 -19.08
CA ASN A 470 11.08 -60.09 -19.77
C ASN A 470 11.68 -61.31 -19.04
N ASP A 471 11.71 -61.29 -17.72
CA ASP A 471 12.18 -62.40 -16.89
C ASP A 471 11.24 -63.61 -17.00
N TYR A 472 9.91 -63.40 -16.95
CA TYR A 472 8.95 -64.47 -17.20
C TYR A 472 9.04 -65.02 -18.63
N GLU A 473 9.22 -64.17 -19.65
CA GLU A 473 9.44 -64.61 -21.02
C GLU A 473 10.73 -65.43 -21.17
N GLN A 474 11.83 -65.02 -20.54
CA GLN A 474 13.09 -65.77 -20.54
C GLN A 474 12.93 -67.12 -19.84
N ASN A 475 12.28 -67.16 -18.68
CA ASN A 475 11.98 -68.40 -17.97
C ASN A 475 11.07 -69.34 -18.79
N MET A 476 10.06 -68.82 -19.48
CA MET A 476 9.21 -69.61 -20.39
C MET A 476 9.99 -70.14 -21.60
N LYS A 477 10.86 -69.32 -22.22
CA LYS A 477 11.74 -69.75 -23.32
C LYS A 477 12.74 -70.82 -22.87
N LEU A 478 13.27 -70.71 -21.65
CA LEU A 478 14.18 -71.70 -21.05
C LEU A 478 13.45 -73.01 -20.69
N LEU A 479 12.23 -72.92 -20.16
CA LEU A 479 11.39 -74.08 -19.86
C LEU A 479 10.95 -74.80 -21.16
N GLN A 480 10.61 -74.05 -22.21
CA GLN A 480 10.24 -74.60 -23.50
C GLN A 480 11.42 -75.23 -24.23
N THR A 481 12.59 -74.57 -24.29
CA THR A 481 13.81 -75.19 -24.86
C THR A 481 14.25 -76.44 -24.09
N LYS A 482 14.04 -76.49 -22.78
CA LYS A 482 14.20 -77.73 -22.00
C LYS A 482 13.18 -78.79 -22.42
N HIS A 483 11.90 -78.46 -22.50
CA HIS A 483 10.86 -79.41 -22.93
C HIS A 483 11.12 -79.95 -24.34
N ASP A 484 11.55 -79.10 -25.28
CA ASP A 484 11.95 -79.50 -26.63
C ASP A 484 13.19 -80.41 -26.61
N ALA A 485 14.17 -80.15 -25.72
CA ALA A 485 15.32 -81.03 -25.52
C ALA A 485 14.91 -82.41 -24.97
N ASP A 486 14.07 -82.44 -23.93
CA ASP A 486 13.55 -83.66 -23.31
C ASP A 486 12.70 -84.47 -24.33
N MET A 487 11.82 -83.80 -25.09
CA MET A 487 11.04 -84.42 -26.17
C MET A 487 11.91 -84.93 -27.32
N ASN A 488 13.01 -84.25 -27.65
CA ASN A 488 13.95 -84.71 -28.68
C ASN A 488 14.88 -85.84 -28.18
N LEU A 489 15.14 -85.93 -26.88
CA LEU A 489 15.77 -87.09 -26.25
C LEU A 489 14.83 -88.30 -26.31
N LEU A 490 13.58 -88.15 -25.89
CA LEU A 490 12.56 -89.20 -25.93
C LEU A 490 12.31 -89.71 -27.37
N LYS A 491 12.28 -88.82 -28.37
CA LYS A 491 12.23 -89.21 -29.80
C LYS A 491 13.45 -90.04 -30.22
N LYS A 492 14.66 -89.70 -29.76
CA LYS A 492 15.89 -90.48 -30.04
C LYS A 492 15.84 -91.85 -29.37
N GLU A 493 15.35 -91.95 -28.13
CA GLU A 493 15.19 -93.22 -27.43
C GLU A 493 14.13 -94.12 -28.09
N HIS A 494 13.01 -93.56 -28.53
CA HIS A 494 12.03 -94.28 -29.34
C HIS A 494 12.62 -94.73 -30.68
N ALA A 495 13.38 -93.88 -31.39
CA ALA A 495 14.03 -94.25 -32.65
C ALA A 495 15.09 -95.36 -32.46
N LEU A 496 15.89 -95.31 -31.40
CA LEU A 496 16.86 -96.35 -31.03
C LEU A 496 16.15 -97.66 -30.64
N SER A 497 15.02 -97.58 -29.94
CA SER A 497 14.22 -98.75 -29.55
C SER A 497 13.55 -99.39 -30.77
N ALA A 498 12.94 -98.59 -31.66
CA ALA A 498 12.37 -99.04 -32.91
C ALA A 498 13.42 -99.63 -33.87
N SER A 499 14.63 -99.08 -33.88
CA SER A 499 15.77 -99.63 -34.62
C SER A 499 16.17 -101.00 -34.08
N LYS A 500 16.29 -101.17 -32.75
CA LYS A 500 16.56 -102.47 -32.11
C LYS A 500 15.48 -103.51 -32.41
N THR A 501 14.19 -103.15 -32.33
CA THR A 501 13.11 -104.09 -32.68
C THR A 501 13.08 -104.40 -34.18
N SER A 502 13.39 -103.45 -35.05
CA SER A 502 13.53 -103.69 -36.50
C SER A 502 14.71 -104.61 -36.82
N GLY A 503 15.83 -104.49 -36.11
CA GLY A 503 16.96 -105.42 -36.20
C GLY A 503 16.55 -106.86 -35.82
N MET A 504 15.91 -107.03 -34.66
CA MET A 504 15.39 -108.32 -34.19
C MET A 504 14.38 -108.92 -35.18
N ILE A 505 13.50 -108.10 -35.77
CA ILE A 505 12.55 -108.54 -36.80
C ILE A 505 13.30 -109.04 -38.05
N LYS A 506 14.31 -108.31 -38.54
CA LYS A 506 15.13 -108.73 -39.70
C LYS A 506 15.89 -110.03 -39.44
N GLU A 507 16.40 -110.24 -38.23
CA GLU A 507 17.04 -111.50 -37.85
C GLU A 507 16.03 -112.66 -37.87
N LEU A 508 14.81 -112.46 -37.36
CA LEU A 508 13.73 -113.44 -37.44
C LEU A 508 13.27 -113.71 -38.88
N GLU A 509 13.14 -112.67 -39.71
CA GLU A 509 12.84 -112.78 -41.15
C GLU A 509 13.94 -113.57 -41.89
N GLN A 510 15.21 -113.31 -41.60
CA GLN A 510 16.34 -114.02 -42.20
C GLN A 510 16.35 -115.51 -41.79
N ASN A 511 16.04 -115.83 -40.53
CA ASN A 511 15.85 -117.20 -40.08
C ASN A 511 14.65 -117.89 -40.77
N ILE A 512 13.53 -117.18 -40.95
CA ILE A 512 12.37 -117.68 -41.72
C ILE A 512 12.75 -117.95 -43.17
N CYS A 513 13.57 -117.10 -43.81
CA CYS A 513 14.07 -117.32 -45.17
C CYS A 513 15.00 -118.54 -45.26
N GLN A 514 15.87 -118.78 -44.28
CA GLN A 514 16.70 -120.01 -44.24
C GLN A 514 15.84 -121.29 -44.07
N LEU A 515 14.77 -121.23 -43.29
CA LEU A 515 13.82 -122.33 -43.15
C LEU A 515 13.01 -122.56 -44.43
N LYS A 516 12.59 -121.48 -45.11
CA LYS A 516 11.93 -121.55 -46.43
C LYS A 516 12.83 -122.15 -47.50
N GLN A 517 14.14 -121.83 -47.50
CA GLN A 517 15.11 -122.42 -48.41
C GLN A 517 15.16 -123.95 -48.24
N ARG A 518 15.38 -124.43 -47.00
CA ARG A 518 15.39 -125.88 -46.68
C ARG A 518 14.08 -126.58 -47.04
N LEU A 519 12.94 -125.90 -46.88
CA LEU A 519 11.64 -126.42 -47.30
C LEU A 519 11.54 -126.50 -48.83
N GLN A 520 11.99 -125.49 -49.57
CA GLN A 520 12.03 -125.50 -51.04
C GLN A 520 12.94 -126.61 -51.58
N ASP A 521 14.11 -126.83 -50.97
CA ASP A 521 15.04 -127.89 -51.40
C ASP A 521 14.40 -129.28 -51.21
N SER A 522 13.70 -129.50 -50.09
CA SER A 522 12.94 -130.73 -49.82
C SER A 522 11.71 -130.88 -50.74
N GLU A 523 10.98 -129.79 -50.99
CA GLU A 523 9.89 -129.76 -51.97
C GLU A 523 10.38 -130.04 -53.39
N LEU A 524 11.56 -129.55 -53.78
CA LEU A 524 12.13 -129.79 -55.11
C LEU A 524 12.46 -131.28 -55.29
N GLN A 525 13.06 -131.91 -54.27
CA GLN A 525 13.33 -133.34 -54.24
C GLN A 525 12.04 -134.18 -54.37
N ARG A 526 10.95 -133.75 -53.71
CA ARG A 526 9.62 -134.37 -53.80
C ARG A 526 8.89 -134.07 -55.13
N LYS A 527 9.07 -132.87 -55.68
CA LYS A 527 8.54 -132.45 -56.99
C LYS A 527 9.20 -133.20 -58.13
N GLN A 528 10.47 -133.58 -58.01
CA GLN A 528 11.13 -134.43 -59.02
C GLN A 528 10.44 -135.80 -59.10
N GLN A 529 10.21 -136.46 -57.95
CA GLN A 529 9.46 -137.73 -57.87
C GLN A 529 8.03 -137.62 -58.43
N LEU A 530 7.36 -136.48 -58.23
CA LEU A 530 6.04 -136.22 -58.82
C LEU A 530 6.10 -135.92 -60.33
N LYS A 531 7.18 -135.31 -60.84
CA LYS A 531 7.34 -135.03 -62.27
C LYS A 531 7.41 -136.30 -63.11
N ASP A 532 8.07 -137.32 -62.58
CA ASP A 532 8.18 -138.65 -63.19
C ASP A 532 6.82 -139.41 -63.21
N GLN A 533 5.80 -138.90 -62.49
CA GLN A 533 4.41 -139.34 -62.57
C GLN A 533 3.54 -138.41 -63.44
N GLU A 534 3.62 -137.08 -63.25
CA GLU A 534 2.86 -136.06 -64.00
C GLU A 534 3.10 -136.13 -65.52
N ASN A 535 4.33 -136.48 -65.93
CA ASN A 535 4.68 -136.70 -67.34
C ASN A 535 3.85 -137.82 -68.02
N LYS A 536 3.21 -138.71 -67.25
CA LYS A 536 2.27 -139.72 -67.78
C LYS A 536 0.88 -139.14 -68.05
N PHE A 537 0.45 -138.15 -67.28
CA PHE A 537 -0.90 -137.55 -67.37
C PHE A 537 -1.00 -136.38 -68.37
N GLN A 538 0.05 -135.57 -68.55
CA GLN A 538 0.01 -134.43 -69.47
C GLN A 538 -0.25 -134.81 -70.95
N MET A 539 0.06 -136.06 -71.31
CA MET A 539 -0.23 -136.61 -72.65
C MET A 539 -1.75 -136.70 -72.93
N GLU A 540 -2.59 -136.83 -71.90
CA GLU A 540 -4.04 -136.99 -72.02
C GLU A 540 -4.77 -135.64 -72.17
N LYS A 541 -4.29 -134.60 -71.46
CA LYS A 541 -4.99 -133.32 -71.27
C LYS A 541 -5.06 -132.42 -72.51
N SER A 542 -4.10 -132.54 -73.43
CA SER A 542 -3.88 -131.59 -74.54
C SER A 542 -5.00 -131.56 -75.59
N ASN A 543 -5.93 -132.53 -75.56
CA ASN A 543 -6.95 -132.70 -76.58
C ASN A 543 -8.18 -131.77 -76.48
N LEU A 544 -8.38 -131.03 -75.38
CA LEU A 544 -9.72 -130.50 -75.04
C LEU A 544 -9.99 -128.97 -75.14
N LYS A 545 -9.00 -128.07 -75.00
CA LYS A 545 -9.28 -126.65 -74.64
C LYS A 545 -9.80 -125.71 -75.76
N ARG A 546 -9.64 -126.03 -77.05
CA ARG A 546 -9.45 -125.04 -78.15
C ARG A 546 -10.68 -124.21 -78.64
N THR A 547 -11.75 -124.01 -77.85
CA THR A 547 -13.11 -123.90 -78.46
C THR A 547 -13.98 -122.64 -78.25
N TYR A 548 -13.74 -121.67 -77.33
CA TYR A 548 -14.86 -120.86 -76.80
C TYR A 548 -14.88 -119.30 -76.76
N GLU A 549 -13.77 -118.53 -76.86
CA GLU A 549 -13.66 -117.25 -76.07
C GLU A 549 -13.98 -115.84 -76.71
N LYS A 550 -14.56 -115.67 -77.91
CA LYS A 550 -14.39 -114.41 -78.72
C LYS A 550 -15.66 -113.55 -79.01
N LYS A 551 -15.96 -112.39 -78.34
CA LYS A 551 -17.19 -111.58 -78.71
C LYS A 551 -17.47 -110.05 -78.45
N VAL A 552 -16.97 -109.26 -77.47
CA VAL A 552 -17.63 -107.94 -77.06
C VAL A 552 -16.66 -106.77 -76.72
N HIS A 553 -17.04 -105.47 -76.84
CA HIS A 553 -16.17 -104.30 -76.51
C HIS A 553 -16.76 -102.88 -76.14
N ASP A 554 -17.99 -102.47 -76.47
CA ASP A 554 -18.14 -101.50 -77.60
C ASP A 554 -18.30 -99.93 -77.47
N LEU A 555 -19.12 -99.25 -76.62
CA LEU A 555 -19.67 -97.87 -76.92
C LEU A 555 -19.85 -96.80 -75.78
N GLN A 556 -20.13 -95.51 -76.18
CA GLN A 556 -20.85 -94.35 -75.51
C GLN A 556 -20.04 -93.05 -75.15
N SER A 557 -20.38 -91.82 -75.67
CA SER A 557 -19.78 -90.48 -75.33
C SER A 557 -20.58 -89.22 -75.84
N GLU A 558 -20.11 -87.97 -75.50
CA GLU A 558 -20.37 -86.58 -76.05
C GLU A 558 -21.55 -85.68 -75.54
N LEU A 559 -21.30 -84.46 -74.93
CA LEU A 559 -22.28 -83.33 -74.76
C LEU A 559 -21.70 -81.96 -74.23
N ASP A 560 -22.02 -80.79 -74.83
CA ASP A 560 -21.23 -79.51 -74.73
C ASP A 560 -22.07 -78.19 -75.00
N LYS A 561 -21.67 -76.88 -74.86
CA LYS A 561 -20.43 -76.19 -74.37
C LYS A 561 -20.50 -74.68 -73.87
N GLU A 562 -21.23 -73.75 -74.52
CA GLU A 562 -20.86 -72.29 -74.64
C GLU A 562 -21.48 -71.24 -73.64
N LYS A 563 -20.84 -70.05 -73.38
CA LYS A 563 -21.46 -68.94 -72.56
C LYS A 563 -20.92 -67.45 -72.39
N GLU A 564 -19.96 -66.86 -73.14
CA GLU A 564 -19.11 -65.73 -72.62
C GLU A 564 -19.57 -64.21 -72.59
N ASP A 565 -18.95 -63.30 -73.37
CA ASP A 565 -18.65 -61.89 -72.98
C ASP A 565 -19.73 -60.78 -73.19
N THR A 566 -19.59 -59.63 -72.51
CA THR A 566 -20.45 -58.43 -72.67
C THR A 566 -19.82 -57.01 -72.47
N GLN A 567 -19.09 -56.73 -71.38
CA GLN A 567 -19.19 -55.38 -70.73
C GLN A 567 -17.94 -54.46 -70.80
N LYS A 568 -18.00 -53.33 -71.53
CA LYS A 568 -17.02 -52.18 -71.52
C LYS A 568 -17.69 -50.85 -71.96
N LYS A 569 -17.41 -49.64 -71.38
CA LYS A 569 -17.83 -48.32 -71.98
C LYS A 569 -17.40 -46.90 -71.43
N ILE A 570 -17.27 -46.63 -70.13
CA ILE A 570 -17.76 -45.37 -69.48
C ILE A 570 -16.97 -44.01 -69.59
N HIS A 571 -15.74 -43.95 -70.10
CA HIS A 571 -14.74 -42.97 -69.61
C HIS A 571 -14.41 -41.76 -70.56
N LYS A 572 -15.11 -40.59 -70.53
CA LYS A 572 -14.92 -39.57 -71.61
C LYS A 572 -15.33 -38.05 -71.55
N PHE A 573 -15.51 -37.31 -70.43
CA PHE A 573 -16.23 -36.00 -70.49
C PHE A 573 -15.69 -34.67 -69.85
N GLU A 574 -14.50 -34.56 -69.25
CA GLU A 574 -14.25 -33.47 -68.24
C GLU A 574 -13.33 -32.25 -68.59
N GLU A 575 -12.78 -32.08 -69.80
CA GLU A 575 -11.59 -31.21 -70.02
C GLU A 575 -11.76 -29.72 -70.47
N ALA A 576 -12.97 -29.15 -70.61
CA ALA A 576 -13.21 -28.11 -71.65
C ALA A 576 -13.51 -26.62 -71.26
N LEU A 577 -12.93 -25.99 -70.21
CA LEU A 577 -13.48 -24.70 -69.66
C LEU A 577 -12.55 -23.50 -69.30
N LYS A 578 -11.30 -23.35 -69.77
CA LYS A 578 -10.32 -22.44 -69.10
C LYS A 578 -9.61 -21.32 -69.93
N GLU A 579 -10.19 -20.79 -71.02
CA GLU A 579 -9.38 -20.09 -72.06
C GLU A 579 -10.00 -18.78 -72.67
N LYS A 580 -10.35 -17.73 -71.87
CA LYS A 580 -11.12 -16.57 -72.43
C LYS A 580 -10.88 -15.09 -72.03
N GLU A 581 -10.11 -14.68 -71.02
CA GLU A 581 -10.28 -13.33 -70.41
C GLU A 581 -9.24 -12.22 -70.73
N GLU A 582 -8.41 -12.33 -71.76
CA GLU A 582 -7.12 -11.60 -71.85
C GLU A 582 -7.00 -10.52 -72.97
N GLN A 583 -7.82 -9.44 -73.02
CA GLN A 583 -7.79 -8.49 -74.18
C GLN A 583 -7.96 -6.94 -74.04
N LEU A 584 -8.21 -6.31 -72.87
CA LEU A 584 -8.71 -4.91 -72.83
C LEU A 584 -7.77 -3.83 -72.23
N THR A 585 -6.84 -3.24 -73.01
CA THR A 585 -5.77 -2.34 -72.47
C THR A 585 -5.27 -1.17 -73.38
N ARG A 586 -6.11 -0.39 -74.08
CA ARG A 586 -5.64 0.77 -74.92
C ARG A 586 -6.64 1.94 -75.02
N VAL A 587 -6.18 3.21 -74.98
CA VAL A 587 -6.53 4.33 -75.93
C VAL A 587 -6.02 5.76 -75.56
N THR A 588 -6.18 6.29 -74.34
CA THR A 588 -6.50 7.74 -74.17
C THR A 588 -5.37 8.73 -73.74
N ASP A 589 -4.40 9.06 -74.60
CA ASP A 589 -3.30 10.03 -74.32
C ASP A 589 -3.22 11.20 -75.36
N LEU A 590 -3.89 12.36 -75.20
CA LEU A 590 -3.83 13.40 -76.28
C LEU A 590 -4.18 14.92 -76.03
N GLN A 591 -4.05 15.56 -74.85
CA GLN A 591 -4.54 16.97 -74.72
C GLN A 591 -3.85 17.91 -73.67
N ARG A 592 -2.68 18.53 -73.97
CA ARG A 592 -1.99 19.45 -73.01
C ARG A 592 -0.89 20.41 -73.57
N LEU A 593 -1.15 21.33 -74.52
CA LEU A 593 -0.07 22.26 -74.99
C LEU A 593 -0.50 23.60 -75.69
N GLN A 594 -0.99 24.64 -74.97
CA GLN A 594 -1.18 26.00 -75.54
C GLN A 594 -1.41 27.11 -74.46
N ALA A 595 -0.39 27.85 -73.98
CA ALA A 595 -0.61 28.81 -72.86
C ALA A 595 0.39 29.98 -72.55
N GLN A 596 1.48 30.28 -73.27
CA GLN A 596 2.54 31.21 -72.75
C GLN A 596 3.15 32.20 -73.77
N GLN A 597 2.65 33.45 -73.84
CA GLN A 597 3.32 34.63 -74.46
C GLN A 597 2.51 35.94 -74.22
N ALA A 598 3.06 36.98 -73.58
CA ALA A 598 2.38 38.30 -73.43
C ALA A 598 3.27 39.53 -73.03
N ASP A 599 3.55 39.77 -71.74
CA ASP A 599 3.69 41.13 -71.17
C ASP A 599 5.15 41.64 -70.96
N ALA A 600 5.61 42.73 -71.63
CA ALA A 600 7.05 43.11 -71.53
C ALA A 600 7.61 44.55 -71.83
N ALA A 601 6.88 45.65 -72.15
CA ALA A 601 7.56 46.94 -72.51
C ALA A 601 6.74 48.26 -72.37
N LEU A 602 7.22 49.31 -71.64
CA LEU A 602 6.57 50.66 -71.62
C LEU A 602 7.24 51.94 -70.97
N GLU A 603 8.54 52.05 -70.59
CA GLU A 603 8.96 53.02 -69.51
C GLU A 603 10.13 54.04 -69.76
N GLU A 604 10.09 54.98 -70.75
CA GLU A 604 11.25 55.91 -70.96
C GLU A 604 11.01 57.24 -71.78
N PHE A 605 10.91 58.47 -71.17
CA PHE A 605 10.99 59.76 -71.97
C PHE A 605 11.22 61.17 -71.30
N LYS A 606 11.06 61.42 -69.99
CA LYS A 606 10.43 62.69 -69.52
C LYS A 606 11.29 63.87 -68.93
N ARG A 607 12.32 64.48 -69.58
CA ARG A 607 13.12 65.58 -68.92
C ARG A 607 14.01 66.54 -69.78
N GLN A 608 13.71 67.86 -69.90
CA GLN A 608 14.63 68.98 -70.36
C GLN A 608 13.99 70.41 -70.19
N VAL A 609 14.75 71.56 -70.18
CA VAL A 609 14.52 72.86 -70.94
C VAL A 609 15.25 74.19 -70.49
N GLU A 610 14.96 74.85 -69.34
CA GLU A 610 14.84 76.36 -69.22
C GLU A 610 16.04 77.25 -68.72
N LEU A 611 16.23 78.52 -69.24
CA LEU A 611 17.01 79.67 -68.62
C LEU A 611 17.06 81.04 -69.44
N ASN A 612 17.01 82.27 -68.83
CA ASN A 612 17.69 83.60 -69.19
C ASN A 612 16.93 84.98 -69.02
N SER A 613 17.72 86.10 -68.87
CA SER A 613 17.52 87.55 -69.28
C SER A 613 17.28 88.70 -68.24
N GLU A 614 17.98 89.88 -68.35
CA GLU A 614 17.70 91.16 -67.62
C GLU A 614 18.63 92.38 -67.98
N LYS A 615 18.25 93.67 -67.70
CA LYS A 615 19.17 94.78 -67.21
C LYS A 615 18.69 96.25 -66.93
N VAL A 616 18.40 97.11 -67.91
CA VAL A 616 18.84 98.55 -67.92
C VAL A 616 17.85 99.62 -67.39
N TYR A 617 18.26 100.50 -66.44
CA TYR A 617 17.35 101.44 -65.71
C TYR A 617 17.94 102.78 -65.10
N ALA A 618 18.98 103.43 -65.65
CA ALA A 618 19.83 104.36 -64.84
C ALA A 618 19.40 105.85 -64.59
N GLU A 619 19.19 106.69 -65.62
CA GLU A 619 19.42 108.15 -65.49
C GLU A 619 18.22 109.06 -65.14
N MET A 620 17.00 108.55 -65.03
CA MET A 620 15.78 109.35 -64.74
C MET A 620 15.67 109.76 -63.26
N LYS A 621 16.78 110.19 -62.65
CA LYS A 621 17.02 110.14 -61.20
C LYS A 621 17.25 111.51 -60.56
N GLU A 622 18.18 112.31 -61.07
CA GLU A 622 18.66 113.52 -60.37
C GLU A 622 17.65 114.67 -60.28
N GLN A 623 16.82 114.88 -61.31
CA GLN A 623 15.69 115.83 -61.22
C GLN A 623 14.56 115.32 -60.30
N MET A 624 14.47 114.00 -60.11
CA MET A 624 13.56 113.40 -59.15
C MET A 624 14.02 113.75 -57.73
N GLU A 625 15.31 113.61 -57.42
CA GLU A 625 15.92 113.81 -56.09
C GLU A 625 15.60 115.18 -55.43
N LYS A 626 15.38 116.26 -56.19
CA LYS A 626 15.06 117.58 -55.63
C LYS A 626 13.59 117.79 -55.29
N VAL A 627 12.67 117.30 -56.13
CA VAL A 627 11.24 117.25 -55.76
C VAL A 627 11.04 116.19 -54.68
N GLU A 628 11.77 115.08 -54.75
CA GLU A 628 11.89 114.10 -53.67
C GLU A 628 12.43 114.73 -52.38
N ALA A 629 13.32 115.72 -52.37
CA ALA A 629 13.79 116.33 -51.12
C ALA A 629 12.67 117.00 -50.30
N ASP A 630 11.80 117.82 -50.92
CA ASP A 630 10.67 118.43 -50.20
C ASP A 630 9.45 117.51 -50.10
N LEU A 631 9.26 116.61 -51.07
CA LEU A 631 8.30 115.53 -50.95
C LEU A 631 8.70 114.55 -49.84
N THR A 632 9.99 114.31 -49.56
CA THR A 632 10.46 113.49 -48.42
C THR A 632 10.48 114.27 -47.11
N ARG A 633 10.59 115.61 -47.10
CA ARG A 633 10.27 116.39 -45.88
C ARG A 633 8.77 116.32 -45.54
N SER A 634 7.88 116.49 -46.52
CA SER A 634 6.42 116.38 -46.29
C SER A 634 5.97 114.94 -46.03
N LYS A 635 6.51 113.95 -46.76
CA LYS A 635 6.32 112.52 -46.48
C LYS A 635 6.86 112.21 -45.10
N SER A 636 8.14 112.44 -44.78
CA SER A 636 8.74 112.03 -43.49
C SER A 636 8.04 112.63 -42.26
N LEU A 637 7.42 113.81 -42.35
CA LEU A 637 6.57 114.32 -41.26
C LEU A 637 5.25 113.53 -41.15
N ARG A 638 4.52 113.36 -42.27
CA ARG A 638 3.26 112.60 -42.33
C ARG A 638 3.45 111.10 -42.08
N GLU A 639 4.64 110.60 -42.41
CA GLU A 639 5.13 109.24 -42.23
C GLU A 639 5.65 109.03 -40.82
N LYS A 640 6.21 110.04 -40.14
CA LYS A 640 6.44 110.00 -38.68
C LYS A 640 5.11 109.91 -37.95
N GLN A 641 4.14 110.78 -38.26
CA GLN A 641 2.80 110.70 -37.67
C GLN A 641 2.11 109.36 -38.00
N SER A 642 2.20 108.88 -39.24
CA SER A 642 1.69 107.56 -39.62
C SER A 642 2.41 106.42 -38.90
N LYS A 643 3.73 106.51 -38.71
CA LYS A 643 4.54 105.55 -37.93
C LYS A 643 4.22 105.61 -36.45
N GLU A 644 3.88 106.77 -35.89
CA GLU A 644 3.43 106.92 -34.49
C GLU A 644 2.04 106.31 -34.30
N PHE A 645 1.09 106.56 -35.21
CA PHE A 645 -0.22 105.88 -35.19
C PHE A 645 -0.10 104.37 -35.43
N LEU A 646 0.73 103.94 -36.38
CA LEU A 646 1.04 102.52 -36.59
C LEU A 646 1.71 101.92 -35.37
N TRP A 647 2.67 102.60 -34.74
CA TRP A 647 3.33 102.10 -33.53
C TRP A 647 2.38 102.00 -32.35
N GLN A 648 1.46 102.96 -32.17
CA GLN A 648 0.39 102.89 -31.16
C GLN A 648 -0.58 101.72 -31.45
N MET A 649 -1.01 101.56 -32.70
CA MET A 649 -1.88 100.44 -33.10
C MET A 649 -1.16 99.09 -32.96
N GLU A 650 0.13 99.01 -33.31
CA GLU A 650 0.96 97.80 -33.20
C GLU A 650 1.35 97.52 -31.74
N ASP A 651 1.44 98.51 -30.87
CA ASP A 651 1.62 98.34 -29.41
C ASP A 651 0.32 97.83 -28.77
N VAL A 652 -0.82 98.44 -29.05
CA VAL A 652 -2.14 97.94 -28.61
C VAL A 652 -2.42 96.53 -29.14
N LYS A 653 -2.10 96.27 -30.42
CA LYS A 653 -2.18 94.95 -31.03
C LYS A 653 -1.23 93.96 -30.35
N ARG A 654 0.03 94.32 -30.08
CA ARG A 654 0.97 93.45 -29.33
C ARG A 654 0.49 93.16 -27.91
N ARG A 655 -0.13 94.11 -27.20
CA ARG A 655 -0.75 93.86 -25.88
C ARG A 655 -1.90 92.87 -25.96
N TYR A 656 -2.78 92.98 -26.97
CA TYR A 656 -3.85 91.99 -27.17
C TYR A 656 -3.30 90.64 -27.64
N GLU A 657 -2.26 90.61 -28.48
CA GLU A 657 -1.58 89.38 -28.89
C GLU A 657 -0.88 88.70 -27.69
N GLN A 658 -0.29 89.47 -26.78
CA GLN A 658 0.26 89.01 -25.50
C GLN A 658 -0.84 88.42 -24.62
N GLN A 659 -1.93 89.14 -24.36
CA GLN A 659 -3.07 88.63 -23.58
C GLN A 659 -3.69 87.35 -24.20
N ILE A 660 -3.75 87.26 -25.53
CA ILE A 660 -4.21 86.06 -26.24
C ILE A 660 -3.20 84.90 -26.12
N VAL A 661 -1.90 85.17 -25.98
CA VAL A 661 -0.88 84.14 -25.74
C VAL A 661 -0.87 83.72 -24.26
N GLU A 662 -1.04 84.65 -23.33
CA GLU A 662 -1.15 84.42 -21.89
C GLU A 662 -2.39 83.54 -21.59
N LEU A 663 -3.58 83.94 -22.05
CA LEU A 663 -4.81 83.13 -21.90
C LEU A 663 -4.73 81.75 -22.58
N LYS A 664 -3.95 81.60 -23.66
CA LYS A 664 -3.70 80.29 -24.28
C LYS A 664 -2.72 79.45 -23.47
N LEU A 665 -1.71 80.08 -22.86
CA LEU A 665 -0.75 79.42 -22.00
C LEU A 665 -1.42 78.94 -20.71
N GLU A 666 -2.24 79.78 -20.09
CA GLU A 666 -3.10 79.43 -18.95
C GLU A 666 -4.04 78.27 -19.32
N HIS A 667 -4.76 78.35 -20.45
CA HIS A 667 -5.66 77.26 -20.85
C HIS A 667 -4.96 75.92 -21.13
N GLU A 668 -3.79 75.93 -21.78
CA GLU A 668 -3.02 74.69 -21.98
C GLU A 668 -2.33 74.20 -20.68
N GLN A 669 -2.05 75.09 -19.72
CA GLN A 669 -1.64 74.72 -18.35
C GLN A 669 -2.80 74.05 -17.59
N GLU A 670 -4.00 74.65 -17.57
CA GLU A 670 -5.21 74.05 -16.97
C GLU A 670 -5.50 72.66 -17.58
N LYS A 671 -5.44 72.56 -18.91
CA LYS A 671 -5.63 71.32 -19.65
C LYS A 671 -4.57 70.27 -19.34
N THR A 672 -3.30 70.64 -19.16
CA THR A 672 -2.27 69.68 -18.74
C THR A 672 -2.43 69.28 -17.28
N HIS A 673 -2.86 70.19 -16.39
CA HIS A 673 -3.21 69.87 -15.00
C HIS A 673 -4.38 68.89 -14.91
N LEU A 674 -5.49 69.16 -15.60
CA LEU A 674 -6.66 68.26 -15.65
C LEU A 674 -6.32 66.89 -16.26
N LEU A 675 -5.45 66.84 -17.28
CA LEU A 675 -4.98 65.58 -17.86
C LEU A 675 -4.04 64.82 -16.92
N GLN A 676 -3.19 65.52 -16.15
CA GLN A 676 -2.36 64.92 -15.10
C GLN A 676 -3.21 64.39 -13.94
N GLN A 677 -4.21 65.15 -13.48
CA GLN A 677 -5.17 64.74 -12.46
C GLN A 677 -5.95 63.49 -12.90
N HIS A 678 -6.60 63.52 -14.07
CA HIS A 678 -7.32 62.37 -14.62
C HIS A 678 -6.42 61.13 -14.73
N ASN A 679 -5.15 61.29 -15.12
CA ASN A 679 -4.20 60.19 -15.17
C ASN A 679 -3.83 59.69 -13.76
N ALA A 680 -3.64 60.58 -12.78
CA ALA A 680 -3.35 60.21 -11.40
C ALA A 680 -4.53 59.48 -10.72
N GLU A 681 -5.77 59.92 -10.97
CA GLU A 681 -7.02 59.27 -10.56
C GLU A 681 -7.16 57.88 -11.21
N LYS A 682 -7.03 57.80 -12.54
CA LYS A 682 -7.02 56.55 -13.29
C LYS A 682 -5.96 55.58 -12.76
N ASP A 683 -4.73 56.05 -12.56
CA ASP A 683 -3.64 55.20 -12.10
C ASP A 683 -3.80 54.84 -10.60
N SER A 684 -4.55 55.62 -9.81
CA SER A 684 -4.99 55.19 -8.48
C SER A 684 -5.99 54.05 -8.59
N LEU A 685 -7.05 54.22 -9.39
CA LEU A 685 -8.05 53.20 -9.62
C LEU A 685 -7.44 51.89 -10.18
N VAL A 686 -6.39 51.98 -11.01
CA VAL A 686 -5.59 50.81 -11.42
C VAL A 686 -4.90 50.18 -10.22
N ARG A 687 -4.15 50.94 -9.41
CA ARG A 687 -3.52 50.42 -8.18
C ARG A 687 -4.51 49.86 -7.16
N ASP A 688 -5.74 50.38 -7.11
CA ASP A 688 -6.82 49.92 -6.24
C ASP A 688 -7.33 48.55 -6.72
N HIS A 689 -7.63 48.40 -8.02
CA HIS A 689 -7.97 47.10 -8.61
C HIS A 689 -6.81 46.09 -8.52
N GLU A 690 -5.55 46.51 -8.72
CA GLU A 690 -4.38 45.64 -8.56
C GLU A 690 -4.27 45.09 -7.13
N ARG A 691 -4.53 45.93 -6.11
CA ARG A 691 -4.60 45.50 -4.71
C ARG A 691 -5.80 44.60 -4.42
N GLU A 692 -6.95 44.83 -5.03
CA GLU A 692 -8.12 43.95 -4.90
C GLU A 692 -7.86 42.58 -5.54
N ILE A 693 -7.25 42.53 -6.73
CA ILE A 693 -6.80 41.30 -7.39
C ILE A 693 -5.77 40.57 -6.51
N GLU A 694 -4.75 41.26 -6.00
CA GLU A 694 -3.74 40.65 -5.13
C GLU A 694 -4.35 40.10 -3.82
N ASN A 695 -5.37 40.76 -3.28
CA ASN A 695 -6.11 40.29 -2.10
C ASN A 695 -7.01 39.08 -2.41
N LEU A 696 -7.71 39.07 -3.55
CA LEU A 696 -8.49 37.90 -4.01
C LEU A 696 -7.57 36.70 -4.31
N GLU A 697 -6.40 36.93 -4.91
CA GLU A 697 -5.40 35.88 -5.08
C GLU A 697 -4.86 35.36 -3.73
N LYS A 698 -4.60 36.24 -2.75
CA LYS A 698 -4.19 35.82 -1.39
C LYS A 698 -5.28 34.97 -0.74
N GLN A 699 -6.56 35.34 -0.88
CA GLN A 699 -7.69 34.56 -0.37
C GLN A 699 -7.83 33.20 -1.07
N LEU A 700 -7.72 33.16 -2.40
CA LEU A 700 -7.74 31.90 -3.18
C LEU A 700 -6.53 31.01 -2.83
N ARG A 701 -5.34 31.58 -2.65
CA ARG A 701 -4.15 30.84 -2.19
C ARG A 701 -4.32 30.31 -0.77
N ALA A 702 -4.94 31.08 0.14
CA ALA A 702 -5.26 30.62 1.48
C ALA A 702 -6.27 29.45 1.48
N ALA A 703 -7.39 29.58 0.75
CA ALA A 703 -8.39 28.52 0.62
C ALA A 703 -7.81 27.25 -0.02
N ASN A 704 -6.97 27.38 -1.05
CA ASN A 704 -6.28 26.24 -1.66
C ASN A 704 -5.31 25.56 -0.68
N MET A 705 -4.54 26.32 0.12
CA MET A 705 -3.71 25.72 1.17
C MET A 705 -4.55 25.05 2.27
N GLU A 706 -5.72 25.58 2.60
CA GLU A 706 -6.65 24.98 3.56
C GLU A 706 -7.19 23.64 3.03
N HIS A 707 -7.58 23.58 1.75
CA HIS A 707 -7.97 22.34 1.06
C HIS A 707 -6.82 21.34 0.89
N GLU A 708 -5.59 21.80 0.66
CA GLU A 708 -4.40 20.95 0.61
C GLU A 708 -4.08 20.35 1.99
N ASN A 709 -4.13 21.16 3.05
CA ASN A 709 -3.94 20.72 4.43
C ASN A 709 -4.99 19.70 4.85
N GLN A 710 -6.26 19.94 4.50
CA GLN A 710 -7.35 18.99 4.64
C GLN A 710 -6.99 17.66 3.96
N ILE A 711 -6.69 17.67 2.66
CA ILE A 711 -6.30 16.49 1.87
C ILE A 711 -5.11 15.73 2.50
N GLN A 712 -4.16 16.43 3.12
CA GLN A 712 -3.06 15.80 3.86
C GLN A 712 -3.47 15.23 5.23
N GLU A 713 -4.28 15.93 6.02
CA GLU A 713 -4.81 15.38 7.28
C GLU A 713 -5.62 14.12 7.02
N PHE A 714 -6.45 14.17 5.99
CA PHE A 714 -7.23 13.05 5.49
C PHE A 714 -6.34 11.85 5.13
N GLN A 715 -5.34 12.08 4.28
CA GLN A 715 -4.39 11.02 3.93
C GLN A 715 -3.66 10.44 5.15
N LYS A 716 -3.37 11.24 6.19
CA LYS A 716 -2.73 10.79 7.44
C LYS A 716 -3.66 10.02 8.38
N ARG A 717 -4.84 10.60 8.69
CA ARG A 717 -5.87 10.02 9.58
C ARG A 717 -6.30 8.66 9.08
N ASP A 718 -6.31 8.54 7.77
CA ASP A 718 -6.65 7.30 7.12
C ASP A 718 -5.40 6.42 7.08
N SER A 719 -4.19 6.85 6.64
CA SER A 719 -2.94 6.02 6.69
C SER A 719 -2.72 5.22 7.99
N GLN A 720 -3.24 5.72 9.13
CA GLN A 720 -3.35 4.99 10.40
C GLN A 720 -4.31 3.78 10.37
N VAL A 721 -5.49 3.91 9.78
CA VAL A 721 -6.49 2.86 9.53
C VAL A 721 -5.99 1.77 8.55
N ILE A 722 -5.11 2.03 7.56
CA ILE A 722 -4.33 0.95 6.90
C ILE A 722 -3.54 0.22 7.96
N ALA A 723 -2.75 0.94 8.76
CA ALA A 723 -1.82 0.31 9.70
C ALA A 723 -2.56 -0.52 10.75
N ASP A 724 -3.72 -0.04 11.24
CA ASP A 724 -4.58 -0.74 12.18
C ASP A 724 -5.28 -1.95 11.54
N MET A 725 -5.69 -1.85 10.27
CA MET A 725 -6.25 -2.97 9.50
C MET A 725 -5.19 -4.03 9.15
N GLU A 726 -3.99 -3.61 8.76
CA GLU A 726 -2.84 -4.47 8.47
C GLU A 726 -2.37 -5.17 9.75
N ALA A 727 -2.29 -4.46 10.88
CA ALA A 727 -1.99 -5.03 12.19
C ALA A 727 -3.03 -6.08 12.62
N GLN A 728 -4.33 -5.80 12.41
CA GLN A 728 -5.39 -6.79 12.65
C GLN A 728 -5.24 -8.02 11.74
N VAL A 729 -4.91 -7.83 10.46
CA VAL A 729 -4.69 -8.94 9.52
C VAL A 729 -3.42 -9.72 9.86
N HIS A 730 -2.35 -9.06 10.30
CA HIS A 730 -1.15 -9.72 10.82
C HIS A 730 -1.44 -10.55 12.06
N LYS A 731 -2.17 -9.99 13.04
CA LYS A 731 -2.61 -10.72 14.23
C LYS A 731 -3.47 -11.95 13.88
N LEU A 732 -4.42 -11.82 12.94
CA LEU A 732 -5.23 -12.94 12.46
C LEU A 732 -4.40 -13.99 11.68
N ARG A 733 -3.36 -13.59 10.93
CA ARG A 733 -2.39 -14.50 10.31
C ARG A 733 -1.59 -15.26 11.38
N GLU A 734 -1.13 -14.58 12.43
CA GLU A 734 -0.39 -15.19 13.55
C GLU A 734 -1.27 -16.15 14.37
N GLU A 735 -2.51 -15.77 14.66
CA GLU A 735 -3.51 -16.64 15.29
C GLU A 735 -3.80 -17.88 14.43
N LEU A 736 -3.96 -17.72 13.11
CA LEU A 736 -4.13 -18.85 12.18
C LEU A 736 -2.89 -19.76 12.12
N ILE A 737 -1.67 -19.20 12.14
CA ILE A 737 -0.41 -19.96 12.20
C ILE A 737 -0.31 -20.71 13.53
N SER A 738 -0.71 -20.11 14.64
CA SER A 738 -0.74 -20.71 15.98
C SER A 738 -1.76 -21.86 16.07
N VAL A 739 -2.99 -21.67 15.58
CA VAL A 739 -4.00 -22.74 15.51
C VAL A 739 -3.54 -23.88 14.57
N ASN A 740 -2.84 -23.55 13.48
CA ASN A 740 -2.29 -24.55 12.56
C ASN A 740 -1.09 -25.31 13.18
N SER A 741 -0.22 -24.66 13.96
CA SER A 741 0.88 -25.32 14.67
C SER A 741 0.35 -26.23 15.79
N GLN A 742 -0.65 -25.79 16.57
CA GLN A 742 -1.38 -26.60 17.54
C GLN A 742 -2.06 -27.81 16.87
N ARG A 743 -2.74 -27.62 15.74
CA ARG A 743 -3.36 -28.71 14.98
C ARG A 743 -2.32 -29.71 14.44
N LYS A 744 -1.14 -29.24 14.00
CA LYS A 744 -0.02 -30.12 13.61
C LYS A 744 0.52 -30.89 14.81
N GLN A 745 0.67 -30.25 15.96
CA GLN A 745 1.09 -30.92 17.20
C GLN A 745 0.07 -32.01 17.60
N GLN A 746 -1.23 -31.70 17.62
CA GLN A 746 -2.30 -32.69 17.88
C GLN A 746 -2.27 -33.87 16.89
N LEU A 747 -1.96 -33.62 15.61
CA LEU A 747 -1.81 -34.70 14.62
C LEU A 747 -0.55 -35.55 14.86
N VAL A 748 0.54 -34.96 15.36
CA VAL A 748 1.74 -35.70 15.78
C VAL A 748 1.45 -36.51 17.05
N GLU A 749 0.77 -35.94 18.04
CA GLU A 749 0.34 -36.62 19.27
C GLU A 749 -0.60 -37.80 18.96
N LEU A 750 -1.59 -37.62 18.08
CA LEU A 750 -2.43 -38.71 17.56
C LEU A 750 -1.64 -39.75 16.75
N GLY A 751 -0.58 -39.34 16.05
CA GLY A 751 0.35 -40.24 15.36
C GLY A 751 1.16 -41.10 16.33
N LEU A 752 1.69 -40.48 17.38
CA LEU A 752 2.43 -41.15 18.46
C LEU A 752 1.52 -42.11 19.23
N LEU A 753 0.30 -41.69 19.61
CA LEU A 753 -0.68 -42.56 20.28
C LEU A 753 -1.02 -43.80 19.43
N ARG A 754 -1.22 -43.64 18.11
CA ARG A 754 -1.47 -44.78 17.20
C ARG A 754 -0.26 -45.70 17.07
N GLU A 755 0.95 -45.15 17.05
CA GLU A 755 2.18 -45.95 17.02
C GLU A 755 2.43 -46.65 18.38
N GLU A 756 2.10 -46.02 19.51
CA GLU A 756 2.08 -46.67 20.82
C GLU A 756 1.05 -47.80 20.90
N GLU A 757 -0.18 -47.58 20.42
CA GLU A 757 -1.22 -48.61 20.34
C GLU A 757 -0.78 -49.78 19.46
N LYS A 758 -0.17 -49.49 18.31
CA LYS A 758 0.44 -50.50 17.42
C LYS A 758 1.57 -51.26 18.11
N GLN A 759 2.49 -50.58 18.80
CA GLN A 759 3.56 -51.23 19.58
C GLN A 759 3.03 -51.97 20.81
N ARG A 760 1.89 -51.56 21.37
CA ARG A 760 1.19 -52.27 22.46
C ARG A 760 0.58 -53.56 21.92
N ALA A 761 -0.18 -53.49 20.82
CA ALA A 761 -0.73 -54.65 20.14
C ALA A 761 0.35 -55.65 19.65
N VAL A 762 1.51 -55.17 19.19
CA VAL A 762 2.67 -56.03 18.88
C VAL A 762 3.19 -56.72 20.14
N ARG A 763 3.44 -55.99 21.24
CA ARG A 763 3.88 -56.59 22.52
C ARG A 763 2.86 -57.56 23.10
N ASP A 764 1.57 -57.26 23.01
CA ASP A 764 0.48 -58.12 23.47
C ASP A 764 0.39 -59.40 22.61
N HIS A 765 0.63 -59.28 21.30
CA HIS A 765 0.74 -60.44 20.40
C HIS A 765 2.00 -61.27 20.69
N GLU A 766 3.17 -60.64 20.89
CA GLU A 766 4.40 -61.33 21.28
C GLU A 766 4.28 -62.02 22.64
N ALA A 767 3.58 -61.40 23.60
CA ALA A 767 3.26 -61.99 24.89
C ALA A 767 2.30 -63.19 24.74
N ALA A 768 1.26 -63.07 23.91
CA ALA A 768 0.34 -64.17 23.61
C ALA A 768 1.05 -65.33 22.90
N VAL A 769 1.90 -65.05 21.91
CA VAL A 769 2.73 -66.06 21.22
C VAL A 769 3.73 -66.70 22.17
N SER A 770 4.34 -65.94 23.08
CA SER A 770 5.26 -66.46 24.10
C SER A 770 4.54 -67.32 25.13
N LYS A 771 3.32 -66.94 25.53
CA LYS A 771 2.44 -67.74 26.38
C LYS A 771 2.04 -69.05 25.68
N LEU A 772 1.59 -69.01 24.43
CA LEU A 772 1.25 -70.20 23.65
C LEU A 772 2.46 -71.12 23.42
N LYS A 773 3.66 -70.57 23.24
CA LYS A 773 4.92 -71.34 23.21
C LYS A 773 5.21 -72.00 24.55
N ALA A 774 5.02 -71.29 25.67
CA ALA A 774 5.20 -71.85 27.02
C ALA A 774 4.16 -72.93 27.35
N GLU A 775 2.90 -72.74 26.94
CA GLU A 775 1.82 -73.73 27.07
C GLU A 775 2.07 -74.96 26.19
N SER A 776 2.59 -74.76 24.96
CA SER A 776 3.01 -75.84 24.05
C SER A 776 4.20 -76.63 24.60
N GLU A 777 5.26 -75.98 25.09
CA GLU A 777 6.38 -76.66 25.75
C GLU A 777 5.96 -77.33 27.06
N LYS A 778 5.06 -76.71 27.84
CA LYS A 778 4.45 -77.38 29.02
C LYS A 778 3.72 -78.64 28.59
N MET A 779 2.82 -78.57 27.60
CA MET A 779 2.05 -79.72 27.13
C MET A 779 2.96 -80.80 26.52
N LYS A 780 4.06 -80.42 25.86
CA LYS A 780 5.10 -81.32 25.35
C LYS A 780 5.91 -81.99 26.46
N ILE A 781 6.18 -81.29 27.57
CA ILE A 781 6.77 -81.87 28.79
C ILE A 781 5.76 -82.80 29.47
N GLU A 782 4.48 -82.42 29.50
CA GLU A 782 3.38 -83.19 30.09
C GLU A 782 3.12 -84.49 29.29
N LEU A 783 3.11 -84.43 27.96
CA LEU A 783 3.02 -85.58 27.06
C LEU A 783 4.26 -86.49 27.16
N LYS A 784 5.45 -85.93 27.37
CA LYS A 784 6.66 -86.70 27.70
C LYS A 784 6.55 -87.38 29.07
N LYS A 785 5.91 -86.75 30.05
CA LYS A 785 5.66 -87.35 31.38
C LYS A 785 4.59 -88.45 31.31
N THR A 786 3.50 -88.29 30.55
CA THR A 786 2.51 -89.35 30.37
C THR A 786 3.12 -90.53 29.61
N HIS A 787 3.84 -90.28 28.51
CA HIS A 787 4.59 -91.34 27.81
C HIS A 787 5.61 -92.03 28.73
N ALA A 788 6.34 -91.27 29.56
CA ALA A 788 7.28 -91.86 30.53
C ALA A 788 6.55 -92.75 31.54
N ALA A 789 5.44 -92.28 32.13
CA ALA A 789 4.60 -93.03 33.06
C ALA A 789 3.92 -94.24 32.40
N GLU A 790 3.57 -94.17 31.11
CA GLU A 790 3.07 -95.30 30.31
C GLU A 790 4.17 -96.34 30.05
N THR A 791 5.40 -95.90 29.75
CA THR A 791 6.56 -96.81 29.66
C THR A 791 6.91 -97.41 31.03
N GLU A 792 6.80 -96.66 32.12
CA GLU A 792 7.03 -97.16 33.48
C GLU A 792 5.95 -98.16 33.90
N MET A 793 4.67 -97.86 33.66
CA MET A 793 3.55 -98.77 33.90
C MET A 793 3.63 -100.04 33.02
N THR A 794 4.09 -99.95 31.77
CA THR A 794 4.28 -101.15 30.93
C THR A 794 5.50 -101.95 31.35
N LEU A 795 6.59 -101.32 31.81
CA LEU A 795 7.72 -101.98 32.46
C LEU A 795 7.32 -102.61 33.81
N GLU A 796 6.45 -101.99 34.60
CA GLU A 796 5.94 -102.56 35.86
C GLU A 796 4.98 -103.74 35.59
N LYS A 797 4.15 -103.66 34.56
CA LYS A 797 3.35 -104.80 34.06
C LYS A 797 4.23 -105.94 33.55
N ALA A 798 5.34 -105.63 32.87
CA ALA A 798 6.33 -106.62 32.46
C ALA A 798 7.05 -107.24 33.67
N ASN A 799 7.51 -106.42 34.62
CA ASN A 799 8.21 -106.86 35.83
C ASN A 799 7.33 -107.63 36.81
N SER A 800 6.05 -107.28 36.93
CA SER A 800 5.08 -108.06 37.73
C SER A 800 4.75 -109.40 37.08
N ARG A 801 4.65 -109.45 35.75
CA ARG A 801 4.57 -110.71 34.99
C ARG A 801 5.85 -111.55 35.12
N LEU A 802 7.03 -110.91 35.11
CA LEU A 802 8.33 -111.57 35.30
C LEU A 802 8.43 -112.14 36.73
N LYS A 803 8.10 -111.35 37.76
CA LYS A 803 8.02 -111.83 39.17
C LYS A 803 6.99 -112.95 39.37
N GLN A 804 5.87 -112.93 38.65
CA GLN A 804 4.90 -114.02 38.68
C GLN A 804 5.48 -115.29 38.03
N ILE A 805 6.21 -115.16 36.92
CA ILE A 805 6.94 -116.26 36.27
C ILE A 805 8.06 -116.80 37.19
N GLU A 806 8.84 -115.94 37.84
CA GLU A 806 9.83 -116.32 38.87
C GLU A 806 9.18 -117.05 40.04
N LYS A 807 8.02 -116.58 40.52
CA LYS A 807 7.23 -117.23 41.58
C LYS A 807 6.72 -118.60 41.15
N GLU A 808 6.29 -118.75 39.90
CA GLU A 808 5.88 -120.05 39.35
C GLU A 808 7.07 -121.00 39.17
N TYR A 809 8.23 -120.52 38.71
CA TYR A 809 9.44 -121.35 38.57
C TYR A 809 10.05 -121.72 39.92
N THR A 810 10.10 -120.81 40.89
CA THR A 810 10.52 -121.12 42.27
C THR A 810 9.53 -122.04 42.97
N GLN A 811 8.22 -121.93 42.73
CA GLN A 811 7.24 -122.90 43.23
C GLN A 811 7.36 -124.28 42.54
N LYS A 812 7.61 -124.32 41.23
CA LYS A 812 7.91 -125.58 40.50
C LYS A 812 9.19 -126.23 41.01
N LEU A 813 10.23 -125.44 41.26
CA LEU A 813 11.49 -125.89 41.83
C LEU A 813 11.30 -126.40 43.26
N ALA A 814 10.61 -125.66 44.13
CA ALA A 814 10.32 -126.09 45.49
C ALA A 814 9.49 -127.40 45.52
N LYS A 815 8.50 -127.53 44.62
CA LYS A 815 7.75 -128.78 44.44
C LYS A 815 8.63 -129.93 43.95
N SER A 816 9.51 -129.70 42.97
CA SER A 816 10.42 -130.75 42.50
C SER A 816 11.45 -131.14 43.58
N SER A 817 11.98 -130.18 44.33
CA SER A 817 12.84 -130.44 45.50
C SER A 817 12.11 -131.19 46.61
N GLN A 818 10.84 -130.88 46.87
CA GLN A 818 9.99 -131.63 47.79
C GLN A 818 9.81 -133.09 47.31
N THR A 819 9.41 -133.31 46.05
CA THR A 819 9.26 -134.67 45.49
C THR A 819 10.60 -135.42 45.45
N ILE A 820 11.72 -134.74 45.19
CA ILE A 820 13.07 -135.33 45.29
C ILE A 820 13.38 -135.74 46.73
N ALA A 821 13.05 -134.90 47.73
CA ALA A 821 13.24 -135.23 49.14
C ALA A 821 12.34 -136.40 49.58
N GLU A 822 11.07 -136.41 49.19
CA GLU A 822 10.12 -137.51 49.43
C GLU A 822 10.62 -138.82 48.80
N LEU A 823 11.11 -138.78 47.57
CA LEU A 823 11.73 -139.92 46.89
C LEU A 823 13.04 -140.35 47.56
N GLN A 824 13.87 -139.42 48.05
CA GLN A 824 15.09 -139.73 48.82
C GLN A 824 14.76 -140.39 50.17
N THR A 825 13.73 -139.92 50.87
CA THR A 825 13.22 -140.56 52.09
C THR A 825 12.67 -141.96 51.80
N ALA A 826 11.89 -142.13 50.73
CA ALA A 826 11.39 -143.45 50.30
C ALA A 826 12.52 -144.41 49.88
N ILE A 827 13.52 -143.94 49.14
CA ILE A 827 14.72 -144.72 48.80
C ILE A 827 15.50 -145.10 50.07
N SER A 828 15.54 -144.22 51.07
CA SER A 828 16.23 -144.49 52.34
C SER A 828 15.48 -145.51 53.19
N SER A 829 14.16 -145.40 53.32
CA SER A 829 13.35 -146.40 54.05
C SER A 829 13.32 -147.76 53.33
N LEU A 830 13.31 -147.79 51.99
CA LEU A 830 13.45 -149.03 51.22
C LEU A 830 14.85 -149.64 51.34
N LYS A 831 15.91 -148.83 51.48
CA LYS A 831 17.27 -149.32 51.78
C LYS A 831 17.38 -149.88 53.19
N GLU A 832 16.80 -149.20 54.19
CA GLU A 832 16.72 -149.72 55.56
C GLU A 832 15.94 -151.04 55.62
N GLU A 833 14.76 -151.10 54.99
CA GLU A 833 13.92 -152.29 55.00
C GLU A 833 14.58 -153.45 54.23
N SER A 834 15.22 -153.18 53.09
CA SER A 834 16.05 -154.16 52.38
C SER A 834 17.20 -154.66 53.26
N SER A 835 17.90 -153.78 53.98
CA SER A 835 18.96 -154.16 54.92
C SER A 835 18.44 -154.97 56.11
N ARG A 836 17.27 -154.64 56.66
CA ARG A 836 16.60 -155.42 57.73
C ARG A 836 16.19 -156.80 57.23
N GLN A 837 15.64 -156.89 56.02
CA GLN A 837 15.26 -158.16 55.39
C GLN A 837 16.49 -159.02 55.06
N GLN A 838 17.58 -158.42 54.57
CA GLN A 838 18.85 -159.10 54.35
C GLN A 838 19.44 -159.61 55.68
N LEU A 839 19.53 -158.79 56.73
CA LEU A 839 19.98 -159.23 58.06
C LEU A 839 19.08 -160.34 58.65
N ALA A 840 17.77 -160.30 58.40
CA ALA A 840 16.86 -161.37 58.81
C ALA A 840 17.05 -162.67 58.00
N ALA A 841 17.38 -162.57 56.71
CA ALA A 841 17.70 -163.71 55.86
C ALA A 841 19.07 -164.31 56.22
N GLU A 842 20.09 -163.48 56.45
CA GLU A 842 21.43 -163.89 56.89
C GLU A 842 21.38 -164.60 58.25
N ARG A 843 20.61 -164.09 59.23
CA ARG A 843 20.39 -164.79 60.50
C ARG A 843 19.72 -166.14 60.31
N ARG A 844 18.65 -166.22 59.51
CA ARG A 844 17.98 -167.51 59.20
C ARG A 844 18.91 -168.49 58.51
N LEU A 845 19.76 -168.01 57.60
CA LEU A 845 20.79 -168.83 56.95
C LEU A 845 21.80 -169.35 57.99
N GLN A 846 22.29 -168.48 58.86
CA GLN A 846 23.24 -168.81 59.92
C GLN A 846 22.67 -169.81 60.94
N ASP A 847 21.40 -169.64 61.36
CA ASP A 847 20.68 -170.60 62.21
C ASP A 847 20.55 -171.98 61.55
N VAL A 848 20.29 -172.03 60.25
CA VAL A 848 20.18 -173.27 59.47
C VAL A 848 21.56 -173.92 59.28
N THR A 849 22.60 -173.15 58.96
CA THR A 849 23.98 -173.65 58.87
C THR A 849 24.48 -174.18 60.21
N GLN A 850 24.17 -173.51 61.32
CA GLN A 850 24.53 -173.98 62.66
C GLN A 850 23.83 -175.30 63.00
N LYS A 851 22.53 -175.44 62.69
CA LYS A 851 21.79 -176.71 62.85
C LYS A 851 22.43 -177.84 62.04
N PHE A 852 22.76 -177.60 60.77
CA PHE A 852 23.43 -178.61 59.94
C PHE A 852 24.82 -179.01 60.48
N GLU A 853 25.61 -178.07 61.02
CA GLU A 853 26.88 -178.40 61.67
C GLU A 853 26.69 -179.18 62.98
N ASP A 854 25.65 -178.90 63.76
CA ASP A 854 25.38 -179.63 65.00
C ASP A 854 24.77 -181.02 64.76
N GLU A 855 23.93 -181.19 63.74
CA GLU A 855 23.50 -182.49 63.20
C GLU A 855 24.69 -183.30 62.68
N LYS A 856 25.58 -182.69 61.89
CA LYS A 856 26.83 -183.30 61.41
C LYS A 856 27.73 -183.73 62.59
N LYS A 857 27.92 -182.89 63.61
CA LYS A 857 28.64 -183.26 64.85
C LYS A 857 27.95 -184.36 65.64
N GLN A 858 26.62 -184.49 65.56
CA GLN A 858 25.87 -185.59 66.16
C GLN A 858 26.10 -186.90 65.40
N LEU A 859 25.93 -186.89 64.08
CA LEU A 859 26.21 -188.03 63.19
C LEU A 859 27.66 -188.53 63.26
N ILE A 860 28.64 -187.64 63.45
CA ILE A 860 30.04 -188.01 63.69
C ILE A 860 30.17 -188.73 65.04
N ARG A 861 29.61 -188.18 66.13
CA ARG A 861 29.62 -188.81 67.47
C ARG A 861 28.87 -190.15 67.51
N ASP A 862 27.88 -190.34 66.65
CA ASP A 862 27.13 -191.60 66.55
C ASP A 862 27.88 -192.65 65.72
N ASN A 863 28.52 -192.25 64.61
CA ASN A 863 29.47 -193.11 63.90
C ASN A 863 30.66 -193.52 64.78
N ASP A 864 31.27 -192.60 65.52
CA ASP A 864 32.37 -192.91 66.45
C ASP A 864 31.96 -193.92 67.52
N ARG A 865 30.70 -193.87 68.00
CA ARG A 865 30.15 -194.85 68.93
C ARG A 865 29.95 -196.21 68.26
N ALA A 866 29.39 -196.24 67.05
CA ALA A 866 29.22 -197.49 66.28
C ALA A 866 30.56 -198.14 65.92
N ILE A 867 31.54 -197.35 65.45
CA ILE A 867 32.89 -197.82 65.10
C ILE A 867 33.59 -198.41 66.32
N LYS A 868 33.50 -197.77 67.50
CA LYS A 868 34.09 -198.31 68.75
C LYS A 868 33.41 -199.59 69.22
N ALA A 869 32.09 -199.72 69.06
CA ALA A 869 31.38 -200.96 69.35
C ALA A 869 31.85 -202.10 68.42
N LEU A 870 31.89 -201.85 67.11
CA LEU A 870 32.37 -202.81 66.11
C LEU A 870 33.84 -203.19 66.31
N HIS A 871 34.71 -202.25 66.72
CA HIS A 871 36.11 -202.56 67.06
C HIS A 871 36.20 -203.50 68.27
N SER A 872 35.42 -203.25 69.33
CA SER A 872 35.35 -204.12 70.50
C SER A 872 34.83 -205.52 70.14
N GLU A 873 33.81 -205.63 69.28
CA GLU A 873 33.35 -206.93 68.79
C GLU A 873 34.41 -207.65 67.95
N LEU A 874 35.08 -206.96 67.02
CA LEU A 874 36.18 -207.52 66.22
C LEU A 874 37.34 -208.01 67.09
N GLU A 875 37.74 -207.24 68.11
CA GLU A 875 38.82 -207.63 69.01
C GLU A 875 38.43 -208.82 69.90
N ASN A 876 37.18 -208.86 70.39
CA ASN A 876 36.65 -210.03 71.09
C ASN A 876 36.62 -211.29 70.20
N ARG A 877 36.19 -211.16 68.93
CA ARG A 877 36.21 -212.27 67.95
C ARG A 877 37.64 -212.72 67.65
N ALA A 878 38.56 -211.79 67.43
CA ALA A 878 39.98 -212.10 67.18
C ALA A 878 40.64 -212.81 68.37
N ASN A 879 40.30 -212.41 69.60
CA ASN A 879 40.80 -213.07 70.81
C ASN A 879 40.18 -214.46 71.03
N GLN A 880 38.91 -214.69 70.65
CA GLN A 880 38.31 -216.03 70.63
C GLN A 880 39.01 -216.96 69.62
N VAL A 881 39.23 -216.50 68.38
CA VAL A 881 39.95 -217.25 67.34
C VAL A 881 41.36 -217.60 67.83
N ARG A 882 42.13 -216.63 68.32
CA ARG A 882 43.50 -216.81 68.82
C ARG A 882 43.59 -217.76 70.04
N CYS A 883 42.50 -217.91 70.79
CA CYS A 883 42.40 -218.88 71.88
C CYS A 883 42.07 -220.30 71.37
N ALA A 884 41.30 -220.43 70.29
CA ALA A 884 41.02 -221.70 69.62
C ALA A 884 42.26 -222.24 68.88
N GLU A 885 42.95 -221.38 68.12
CA GLU A 885 44.19 -221.71 67.39
C GLU A 885 45.26 -222.32 68.32
N LYS A 886 45.51 -221.70 69.48
CA LYS A 886 46.47 -222.22 70.47
C LYS A 886 46.08 -223.59 71.04
N LYS A 887 44.78 -223.87 71.18
CA LYS A 887 44.30 -225.18 71.63
C LYS A 887 44.45 -226.24 70.54
N LEU A 888 44.25 -225.86 69.27
CA LEU A 888 44.46 -226.73 68.11
C LEU A 888 45.95 -227.10 67.97
N GLN A 889 46.84 -226.11 67.97
CA GLN A 889 48.30 -226.33 67.86
C GLN A 889 48.84 -227.23 68.99
N HIS A 890 48.32 -227.10 70.22
CA HIS A 890 48.74 -227.95 71.33
C HIS A 890 48.28 -229.42 71.13
N LYS A 891 47.05 -229.64 70.64
CA LYS A 891 46.53 -230.97 70.27
C LYS A 891 47.28 -231.61 69.11
N GLU A 892 47.72 -230.79 68.15
CA GLU A 892 48.48 -231.22 66.98
C GLU A 892 49.90 -231.69 67.36
N LEU A 893 50.55 -230.98 68.29
CA LEU A 893 51.81 -231.39 68.92
C LEU A 893 51.69 -232.70 69.72
N GLU A 894 50.69 -232.83 70.60
CA GLU A 894 50.44 -234.08 71.34
C GLU A 894 50.29 -235.30 70.39
N ALA A 895 49.59 -235.12 69.26
CA ALA A 895 49.41 -236.18 68.27
C ALA A 895 50.72 -236.52 67.52
N GLN A 896 51.53 -235.53 67.18
CA GLN A 896 52.80 -235.74 66.47
C GLN A 896 53.87 -236.39 67.37
N GLU A 897 53.89 -236.09 68.67
CA GLU A 897 54.76 -236.78 69.64
C GLU A 897 54.38 -238.27 69.77
N GLN A 898 53.09 -238.60 69.87
CA GLN A 898 52.61 -239.99 69.90
C GLN A 898 52.99 -240.76 68.62
N ILE A 899 52.80 -240.16 67.44
CA ILE A 899 53.18 -240.77 66.15
C ILE A 899 54.70 -241.02 66.07
N THR A 900 55.51 -240.11 66.62
CA THR A 900 56.98 -240.23 66.61
C THR A 900 57.46 -241.34 67.54
N TYR A 901 56.88 -241.45 68.74
CA TYR A 901 57.18 -242.53 69.69
C TYR A 901 56.86 -243.92 69.10
N ILE A 902 55.67 -244.07 68.50
CA ILE A 902 55.24 -245.33 67.87
C ILE A 902 56.18 -245.74 66.73
N ARG A 903 56.68 -244.79 65.92
CA ARG A 903 57.63 -245.09 64.85
C ARG A 903 58.95 -245.68 65.38
N GLN A 904 59.51 -245.14 66.47
CA GLN A 904 60.78 -245.62 67.02
C GLN A 904 60.67 -247.03 67.64
N GLU A 905 59.51 -247.36 68.24
CA GLU A 905 59.19 -248.72 68.71
C GLU A 905 59.20 -249.77 67.59
N TYR A 906 58.61 -249.46 66.43
CA TYR A 906 58.61 -250.39 65.29
C TYR A 906 59.98 -250.48 64.61
N GLU A 907 60.72 -249.37 64.49
CA GLU A 907 62.04 -249.34 63.86
C GLU A 907 63.11 -250.08 64.68
N THR A 908 62.98 -250.14 66.00
CA THR A 908 63.83 -250.97 66.86
C THR A 908 63.47 -252.45 66.78
N LYS A 909 62.17 -252.81 66.81
CA LYS A 909 61.71 -254.20 66.71
C LYS A 909 62.12 -254.87 65.38
N PHE A 910 62.14 -254.15 64.25
CA PHE A 910 62.58 -254.71 62.97
C PHE A 910 64.10 -254.94 62.84
N LYS A 911 64.94 -254.31 63.67
CA LYS A 911 66.41 -254.42 63.51
C LYS A 911 66.98 -255.77 63.96
N GLY A 912 66.26 -256.56 64.77
CA GLY A 912 66.79 -257.77 65.41
C GLY A 912 66.56 -259.13 64.72
N LEU A 913 65.98 -259.19 63.51
CA LEU A 913 65.27 -260.42 63.07
C LEU A 913 65.88 -261.30 61.95
N MET A 914 66.92 -260.88 61.19
CA MET A 914 67.60 -261.78 60.22
C MET A 914 69.04 -261.31 59.85
N PRO A 915 69.89 -262.15 59.21
CA PRO A 915 71.27 -262.35 59.70
C PRO A 915 72.29 -261.28 59.32
N VAL A 916 73.39 -261.25 60.08
CA VAL A 916 74.55 -260.38 59.85
C VAL A 916 75.20 -260.63 58.49
N SER A 917 75.25 -261.87 58.00
CA SER A 917 75.73 -262.19 56.64
C SER A 917 74.86 -261.55 55.55
N LEU A 918 73.53 -261.72 55.66
CA LEU A 918 72.59 -261.14 54.69
C LEU A 918 72.56 -259.60 54.75
N ARG A 919 72.79 -259.02 55.95
CA ARG A 919 73.00 -257.57 56.10
C ARG A 919 74.26 -257.11 55.38
N GLN A 920 75.39 -257.81 55.56
CA GLN A 920 76.64 -257.43 54.89
C GLN A 920 76.50 -257.55 53.36
N GLU A 921 75.91 -258.63 52.83
CA GLU A 921 75.65 -258.76 51.39
C GLU A 921 74.73 -257.66 50.84
N LEU A 922 73.69 -257.28 51.59
CA LEU A 922 72.82 -256.17 51.22
C LEU A 922 73.52 -254.81 51.35
N GLU A 923 74.40 -254.60 52.34
CA GLU A 923 75.13 -253.35 52.53
C GLU A 923 76.30 -253.21 51.54
N ASP A 924 76.91 -254.31 51.09
CA ASP A 924 77.86 -254.37 49.97
C ASP A 924 77.14 -254.12 48.64
N THR A 925 75.93 -254.68 48.45
CA THR A 925 75.08 -254.41 47.28
C THR A 925 74.60 -252.95 47.24
N ILE A 926 74.19 -252.40 48.38
CA ILE A 926 73.81 -250.99 48.54
C ILE A 926 75.03 -250.08 48.35
N SER A 927 76.23 -250.51 48.77
CA SER A 927 77.48 -249.78 48.51
C SER A 927 77.86 -249.82 47.02
N SER A 928 77.64 -250.94 46.34
CA SER A 928 77.82 -251.07 44.88
C SER A 928 76.86 -250.16 44.11
N LEU A 929 75.57 -250.17 44.45
CA LEU A 929 74.57 -249.28 43.83
C LEU A 929 74.81 -247.81 44.18
N LYS A 930 75.16 -247.46 45.42
CA LYS A 930 75.54 -246.09 45.80
C LYS A 930 76.86 -245.65 45.16
N SER A 931 77.76 -246.57 44.84
CA SER A 931 78.99 -246.31 44.07
C SER A 931 78.66 -245.98 42.62
N GLN A 932 77.84 -246.82 41.95
CA GLN A 932 77.39 -246.54 40.58
C GLN A 932 76.58 -245.24 40.47
N VAL A 933 75.69 -244.96 41.43
CA VAL A 933 74.97 -243.68 41.50
C VAL A 933 75.93 -242.52 41.79
N ASN A 934 76.91 -242.64 42.69
CA ASN A 934 77.94 -241.62 42.85
C ASN A 934 78.74 -241.38 41.56
N PHE A 935 79.05 -242.42 40.80
CA PHE A 935 79.84 -242.30 39.58
C PHE A 935 79.04 -241.62 38.45
N LEU A 936 77.77 -242.00 38.29
CA LEU A 936 76.85 -241.33 37.36
C LEU A 936 76.56 -239.90 37.79
N GLN A 937 76.36 -239.63 39.08
CA GLN A 937 76.02 -238.31 39.59
C GLN A 937 77.23 -237.36 39.62
N LYS A 938 78.45 -237.83 39.90
CA LYS A 938 79.67 -237.02 39.76
C LYS A 938 80.07 -236.81 38.31
N ARG A 939 79.88 -237.79 37.42
CA ARG A 939 80.12 -237.57 35.97
C ARG A 939 79.04 -236.68 35.35
N ALA A 940 77.81 -236.75 35.84
CA ALA A 940 76.79 -235.75 35.55
C ALA A 940 77.23 -234.38 36.06
N SER A 941 77.63 -234.21 37.32
CA SER A 941 78.11 -232.91 37.83
C SER A 941 79.27 -232.32 37.01
N ILE A 942 80.31 -233.08 36.66
CA ILE A 942 81.43 -232.53 35.88
C ILE A 942 80.98 -232.11 34.47
N LEU A 943 80.28 -232.97 33.73
CA LEU A 943 79.76 -232.62 32.39
C LEU A 943 78.69 -231.54 32.46
N GLN A 944 77.94 -231.44 33.56
CA GLN A 944 76.94 -230.42 33.82
C GLN A 944 77.55 -229.12 34.34
N GLU A 945 78.80 -229.09 34.83
CA GLU A 945 79.51 -227.87 35.26
C GLU A 945 80.31 -227.26 34.09
N GLU A 946 80.83 -228.09 33.19
CA GLU A 946 81.24 -227.66 31.84
C GLU A 946 80.04 -227.18 31.00
N LEU A 947 78.83 -227.69 31.23
CA LEU A 947 77.57 -227.12 30.70
C LEU A 947 77.01 -225.94 31.49
N ALA A 948 77.23 -225.85 32.81
CA ALA A 948 76.63 -224.83 33.69
C ALA A 948 77.48 -223.58 33.87
N THR A 949 78.59 -223.44 33.15
CA THR A 949 79.14 -222.12 32.81
C THR A 949 78.76 -221.68 31.40
N TYR A 950 78.44 -222.64 30.51
CA TYR A 950 77.48 -222.42 29.42
C TYR A 950 76.05 -222.07 29.91
N GLN A 951 75.76 -222.16 31.22
CA GLN A 951 74.54 -221.69 31.90
C GLN A 951 74.78 -221.00 33.27
N GLY A 952 75.89 -220.28 33.47
CA GLY A 952 76.20 -219.67 34.78
C GLY A 952 77.57 -218.97 35.00
N ARG A 953 78.35 -218.77 33.93
CA ARG A 953 79.38 -217.72 33.79
C ARG A 953 79.48 -217.37 32.30
N ARG A 954 78.44 -216.89 31.63
CA ARG A 954 77.55 -215.75 31.95
C ARG A 954 77.01 -215.68 33.37
#